data_AF-A0A6I6CCC1-F1
#
_entry.id   AF-A0A6I6CCC1-F1
#
_cell.length_a   1.000
_cell.length_b   1.000
_cell.length_c   1.000
_cell.angle_alpha   90.00
_cell.angle_beta   90.00
_cell.angle_gamma   90.00
#
_symmetry.space_group_name_H-M   'P 1'
#
loop_
_entity.id
_entity.type
_entity.pdbx_description
1 polymer ?
#
loop_
_entity_poly.entity_id
_entity_poly.type
_entity_poly.pdbx_seq_one_letter_code
_entity_poly.pdbx_strand_id
1 'polypeptide(L)'
;MMVANDNYKNFYEFFYLDKGIGDYMKHLLLIITSFMVVSIAAGEPAVMILDNNKGEENNTENLDNNNDQDNQTSIINLKKVVKVRSFKDLKKPTKENLLDYVKQYNTKLNIDEVEVKDFVVEKDKVGYATINTKDGSKVYIGSVKISFTVYQYVHTDFKLQKTRKETEPEEFETRATIRLNSYEDIAITNFDSLGDYVENMPSVFNYDTNKLKVTFNKEQKSIRVLAKALTETELRVEVSSLDGIAQDEIIVNIKPDHIAFELEEDNIKLELKGEQRVNITNWSALINDQNQPDPDLIEVNYKNVVDVSIDTTSEQKAIVIKSNGNYIDDMINVVIYSKDKETYRIIGVSLISDNNNRFKLDEAYFDVLVNTEFKIKVHKSNLSDVQPSLNKISDPDAVEFIKFDDQEISWNYIIFRTKKEKENVKITLNSVALPNAQDSQTVIVNVKPTRIDFKLETTYVLMNVGETRKVKITNFDDLIDKKNYPKVQSWTNHNEFKVTLSEDDKSIIIESLNTSKPINDRIHLKSDTGAEAFVEVKCIVPEVSFQLENPYNMDLILNSGTENVKKLKIKNYDNLKYEQNMPKDFDLNINGKQLSLDEKNNILKTEIDKVNKQLVITAISEKGYSNVNLTIKSENGSQMSYLLDIVKPIKLEDINKDAISVVENDETSILTALRLANTNTDSNPVSEDVASINEVAWNMLKVDDISYNRARISVNLDINGKPITRWFTGEPIYFKFTPGNYEIDDVYLSTSLVDEYSSHSESKSESFSEEKTYILPDSIDKLSKVYTNIKLTFNSYLAYTPNDYNPPLSDADLLKNEKGIISVALKLGNNSTNVEIDKIDAEFPIKDDVTGITKAINSFDISFDGNSVKLKLKSYAYAYRKGGAWGALPRVDAQAKVELLKAELTV
;
A
#
# COMPACT_ATOMS: atom_id res chain seq x y z
N MET A 1 -25.58 -35.40 34.22
CA MET A 1 -26.34 -34.29 34.81
C MET A 1 -26.98 -33.54 33.64
N MET A 2 -28.31 -33.70 33.50
CA MET A 2 -29.32 -33.01 32.65
C MET A 2 -28.86 -32.42 31.30
N VAL A 3 -29.21 -32.89 30.09
CA VAL A 3 -30.47 -33.35 29.43
C VAL A 3 -31.51 -32.25 29.13
N ALA A 4 -31.76 -32.06 27.82
CA ALA A 4 -33.00 -31.68 27.08
C ALA A 4 -32.60 -30.70 25.95
N ASN A 5 -32.63 -30.97 24.64
CA ASN A 5 -33.57 -31.66 23.73
C ASN A 5 -34.98 -31.06 23.74
N ASP A 6 -35.36 -30.35 22.66
CA ASP A 6 -36.54 -30.70 21.87
C ASP A 6 -36.61 -29.94 20.52
N ASN A 7 -36.95 -30.72 19.49
CA ASN A 7 -37.35 -30.33 18.13
C ASN A 7 -38.89 -30.24 18.07
N TYR A 8 -39.45 -29.41 17.18
CA TYR A 8 -40.35 -29.81 16.06
C TYR A 8 -41.22 -28.65 15.49
N LYS A 9 -41.09 -28.47 14.17
CA LYS A 9 -42.10 -28.30 13.08
C LYS A 9 -43.25 -27.25 13.09
N ASN A 10 -43.30 -26.56 11.93
CA ASN A 10 -44.42 -26.41 10.96
C ASN A 10 -45.23 -25.08 10.88
N PHE A 11 -44.97 -24.38 9.76
CA PHE A 11 -45.87 -23.96 8.65
C PHE A 11 -46.93 -22.83 8.77
N TYR A 12 -46.79 -21.93 7.78
CA TYR A 12 -47.72 -21.09 7.00
C TYR A 12 -48.30 -19.74 7.51
N GLU A 13 -47.96 -18.72 6.70
CA GLU A 13 -48.80 -17.66 6.08
C GLU A 13 -48.96 -16.24 6.68
N PHE A 14 -48.46 -15.30 5.85
CA PHE A 14 -49.00 -14.01 5.41
C PHE A 14 -48.81 -12.67 6.18
N PHE A 15 -48.17 -11.74 5.43
CA PHE A 15 -48.14 -10.26 5.42
C PHE A 15 -47.84 -9.46 6.72
N TYR A 16 -46.72 -8.70 6.73
CA TYR A 16 -46.69 -7.26 6.39
C TYR A 16 -45.26 -6.69 6.37
N LEU A 17 -45.10 -5.60 5.60
CA LEU A 17 -43.92 -4.78 5.35
C LEU A 17 -43.14 -4.32 6.61
N ASP A 18 -41.80 -4.18 6.54
CA ASP A 18 -41.11 -2.87 6.39
C ASP A 18 -39.57 -3.02 6.21
N LYS A 19 -39.02 -2.08 5.42
CA LYS A 19 -37.64 -1.63 5.14
C LYS A 19 -36.39 -2.40 5.59
N GLY A 20 -35.45 -2.51 4.63
CA GLY A 20 -34.03 -2.22 4.85
C GLY A 20 -33.03 -3.12 4.12
N ILE A 21 -32.69 -2.83 2.86
CA ILE A 21 -31.52 -3.41 2.18
C ILE A 21 -30.73 -2.30 1.47
N GLY A 22 -29.54 -2.04 1.98
CA GLY A 22 -28.47 -1.31 1.32
C GLY A 22 -27.24 -2.22 1.20
N ASP A 23 -26.55 -2.09 0.07
CA ASP A 23 -25.21 -2.59 -0.22
C ASP A 23 -24.99 -4.11 -0.39
N TYR A 24 -25.40 -4.64 -1.55
CA TYR A 24 -24.65 -5.66 -2.29
C TYR A 24 -25.06 -5.63 -3.78
N MET A 25 -24.32 -4.92 -4.64
CA MET A 25 -24.19 -5.23 -6.08
C MET A 25 -23.06 -4.39 -6.72
N LYS A 26 -21.85 -4.47 -6.14
CA LYS A 26 -20.60 -4.20 -6.87
C LYS A 26 -19.95 -5.54 -7.14
N HIS A 27 -19.86 -5.90 -8.43
CA HIS A 27 -19.07 -6.98 -9.03
C HIS A 27 -19.82 -8.26 -9.44
N LEU A 28 -20.61 -8.15 -10.52
CA LEU A 28 -20.82 -9.27 -11.43
C LEU A 28 -20.95 -8.73 -12.87
N LEU A 29 -20.18 -9.30 -13.81
CA LEU A 29 -19.98 -8.93 -15.23
C LEU A 29 -19.17 -7.64 -15.46
N LEU A 30 -17.88 -7.63 -15.85
CA LEU A 30 -17.07 -8.54 -16.68
C LEU A 30 -17.65 -8.80 -18.08
N ILE A 31 -16.81 -8.52 -19.09
CA ILE A 31 -16.88 -8.99 -20.48
C ILE A 31 -17.79 -8.15 -21.39
N ILE A 32 -17.25 -7.09 -22.00
CA ILE A 32 -16.70 -7.08 -23.37
C ILE A 32 -16.06 -5.70 -23.56
N THR A 33 -14.77 -5.59 -23.22
CA THR A 33 -13.91 -4.47 -23.64
C THR A 33 -12.56 -5.06 -24.03
N SER A 34 -12.40 -5.35 -25.33
CA SER A 34 -11.10 -5.49 -25.99
C SER A 34 -11.34 -5.40 -27.50
N PHE A 35 -10.46 -4.67 -28.20
CA PHE A 35 -10.54 -4.11 -29.57
C PHE A 35 -11.33 -2.79 -29.64
N MET A 36 -10.78 -1.63 -30.00
CA MET A 36 -9.50 -1.28 -30.62
C MET A 36 -9.23 0.24 -30.40
N VAL A 37 -7.94 0.60 -30.50
CA VAL A 37 -7.32 1.88 -30.15
C VAL A 37 -7.22 2.82 -31.38
N VAL A 38 -7.64 4.07 -31.19
CA VAL A 38 -7.10 5.38 -31.67
C VAL A 38 -7.17 5.78 -33.16
N SER A 39 -7.80 6.94 -33.40
CA SER A 39 -7.12 8.12 -33.98
C SER A 39 -7.84 9.42 -33.59
N ILE A 40 -7.07 10.38 -33.06
CA ILE A 40 -7.47 11.72 -32.61
C ILE A 40 -6.92 12.73 -33.62
N ALA A 41 -7.76 13.69 -34.02
CA ALA A 41 -7.45 15.11 -34.27
C ALA A 41 -8.80 15.79 -34.57
N ALA A 42 -9.15 17.00 -34.18
CA ALA A 42 -8.63 18.04 -33.30
C ALA A 42 -9.69 19.16 -33.43
N GLY A 43 -10.25 19.66 -32.33
CA GLY A 43 -11.32 20.68 -32.38
C GLY A 43 -11.82 21.03 -30.98
N GLU A 44 -11.21 22.07 -30.42
CA GLU A 44 -11.33 22.59 -29.06
C GLU A 44 -12.64 23.43 -28.83
N PRO A 45 -12.93 23.97 -27.62
CA PRO A 45 -14.13 23.67 -26.85
C PRO A 45 -15.08 24.86 -26.64
N ALA A 46 -16.27 24.63 -26.08
CA ALA A 46 -17.01 25.67 -25.36
C ALA A 46 -17.83 25.09 -24.20
N VAL A 47 -17.53 25.63 -23.02
CA VAL A 47 -18.05 25.35 -21.69
C VAL A 47 -19.56 25.57 -21.59
N MET A 48 -20.28 24.64 -20.97
CA MET A 48 -21.66 24.83 -20.49
C MET A 48 -21.66 24.59 -18.96
N ILE A 49 -21.82 25.66 -18.18
CA ILE A 49 -22.11 25.59 -16.74
C ILE A 49 -23.63 25.58 -16.60
N LEU A 50 -24.17 24.53 -15.97
CA LEU A 50 -25.54 24.45 -15.48
C LEU A 50 -25.47 24.39 -13.95
N ASP A 51 -25.99 25.43 -13.30
CA ASP A 51 -25.99 25.56 -11.84
C ASP A 51 -27.38 25.23 -11.27
N ASN A 52 -27.41 24.47 -10.18
CA ASN A 52 -28.62 23.97 -9.52
C ASN A 52 -29.00 24.83 -8.29
N ASN A 53 -30.24 25.33 -8.33
CA ASN A 53 -31.11 25.94 -7.31
C ASN A 53 -30.82 25.84 -5.78
N LYS A 54 -30.97 27.02 -5.12
CA LYS A 54 -31.98 27.43 -4.10
C LYS A 54 -31.54 27.85 -2.68
N GLY A 55 -32.15 28.96 -2.22
CA GLY A 55 -32.28 29.48 -0.84
C GLY A 55 -31.88 30.98 -0.80
N GLU A 56 -32.61 31.97 -0.26
CA GLU A 56 -33.76 32.06 0.64
C GLU A 56 -34.42 33.46 0.50
N GLU A 57 -35.53 33.63 1.23
CA GLU A 57 -36.59 34.62 1.13
C GLU A 57 -36.29 36.02 1.74
N ASN A 58 -37.12 37.00 1.31
CA ASN A 58 -37.99 37.87 2.13
C ASN A 58 -37.93 39.39 1.91
N ASN A 59 -39.16 39.94 1.86
CA ASN A 59 -39.64 41.33 2.05
C ASN A 59 -39.45 42.31 0.88
N THR A 60 -40.44 43.08 0.40
CA THR A 60 -41.85 43.38 0.81
C THR A 60 -42.50 44.09 -0.39
N GLU A 61 -43.62 43.60 -0.91
CA GLU A 61 -45.00 44.16 -0.86
C GLU A 61 -45.38 45.40 -1.71
N ASN A 62 -46.37 45.13 -2.56
CA ASN A 62 -47.58 45.88 -2.94
C ASN A 62 -47.54 47.22 -3.71
N LEU A 63 -48.19 47.16 -4.88
CA LEU A 63 -49.22 48.08 -5.41
C LEU A 63 -49.44 49.37 -4.61
N ASP A 64 -49.23 50.55 -5.21
CA ASP A 64 -50.29 51.24 -5.97
C ASP A 64 -49.83 52.59 -6.57
N ASN A 65 -50.37 52.84 -7.76
CA ASN A 65 -50.85 54.09 -8.35
C ASN A 65 -49.97 55.34 -8.58
N ASN A 66 -50.12 55.76 -9.84
CA ASN A 66 -50.30 57.11 -10.38
C ASN A 66 -49.08 57.87 -10.90
N ASN A 67 -49.24 58.21 -12.19
CA ASN A 67 -48.87 59.43 -12.88
C ASN A 67 -47.38 59.82 -12.80
N ASP A 68 -46.69 59.76 -13.93
CA ASP A 68 -46.72 60.88 -14.85
C ASP A 68 -45.97 60.56 -16.15
N GLN A 69 -46.31 61.36 -17.16
CA GLN A 69 -45.77 61.42 -18.50
C GLN A 69 -44.23 61.36 -18.53
N ASP A 70 -43.66 60.57 -19.45
CA ASP A 70 -42.67 61.14 -20.37
C ASP A 70 -42.45 60.30 -21.63
N ASN A 71 -42.46 61.01 -22.75
CA ASN A 71 -42.16 60.56 -24.10
C ASN A 71 -40.65 60.38 -24.24
N GLN A 72 -40.15 59.17 -24.52
CA GLN A 72 -38.92 59.00 -25.33
C GLN A 72 -38.81 57.56 -25.89
N THR A 73 -39.11 57.41 -27.18
CA THR A 73 -38.81 56.24 -28.01
C THR A 73 -37.31 55.92 -27.98
N SER A 74 -36.90 54.89 -27.24
CA SER A 74 -35.52 54.41 -27.29
C SER A 74 -35.30 53.53 -28.54
N ILE A 75 -34.64 54.09 -29.55
CA ILE A 75 -34.29 53.36 -30.78
C ILE A 75 -33.32 52.20 -30.45
N ILE A 76 -33.63 50.97 -30.90
CA ILE A 76 -32.89 49.75 -30.57
C ILE A 76 -31.83 49.45 -31.64
N ASN A 77 -30.59 49.17 -31.24
CA ASN A 77 -29.55 48.77 -32.20
C ASN A 77 -29.85 47.39 -32.82
N LEU A 78 -29.90 47.31 -34.15
CA LEU A 78 -30.28 46.10 -34.87
C LEU A 78 -29.37 44.88 -34.57
N LYS A 79 -28.09 45.11 -34.25
CA LYS A 79 -27.16 44.03 -33.83
C LYS A 79 -27.59 43.33 -32.54
N LYS A 80 -28.36 43.99 -31.65
CA LYS A 80 -28.86 43.40 -30.40
C LYS A 80 -30.08 42.49 -30.63
N VAL A 81 -30.80 42.69 -31.74
CA VAL A 81 -32.02 41.94 -32.10
C VAL A 81 -31.71 40.79 -33.05
N VAL A 82 -30.84 41.01 -34.05
CA VAL A 82 -30.38 39.97 -34.97
C VAL A 82 -29.12 39.30 -34.40
N LYS A 83 -29.34 38.26 -33.61
CA LYS A 83 -28.29 37.47 -32.94
C LYS A 83 -27.82 36.30 -33.80
N VAL A 84 -28.74 35.61 -34.48
CA VAL A 84 -28.41 34.53 -35.42
C VAL A 84 -28.14 35.14 -36.79
N ARG A 85 -26.91 34.95 -37.29
CA ARG A 85 -26.40 35.62 -38.49
C ARG A 85 -25.82 34.66 -39.52
N SER A 86 -25.73 33.37 -39.22
CA SER A 86 -25.29 32.36 -40.16
C SER A 86 -26.37 31.29 -40.26
N PHE A 87 -26.75 30.97 -41.49
CA PHE A 87 -27.81 30.02 -41.80
C PHE A 87 -27.26 28.91 -42.69
N LYS A 88 -27.80 27.70 -42.61
CA LYS A 88 -27.38 26.60 -43.47
C LYS A 88 -28.54 26.10 -44.31
N ASP A 89 -28.22 25.73 -45.54
CA ASP A 89 -29.04 25.00 -46.50
C ASP A 89 -30.42 25.63 -46.74
N LEU A 90 -30.42 26.95 -46.96
CA LEU A 90 -31.62 27.66 -47.34
C LEU A 90 -32.11 27.15 -48.70
N LYS A 91 -33.40 26.81 -48.79
CA LYS A 91 -34.04 26.39 -50.05
C LYS A 91 -34.34 27.63 -50.90
N LYS A 92 -33.59 27.83 -51.98
CA LYS A 92 -33.74 28.94 -52.95
C LYS A 92 -33.86 30.32 -52.27
N PRO A 93 -32.83 30.77 -51.52
CA PRO A 93 -32.87 32.09 -50.91
C PRO A 93 -32.86 33.16 -52.01
N THR A 94 -33.77 34.12 -51.90
CA THR A 94 -33.83 35.33 -52.71
C THR A 94 -33.88 36.55 -51.80
N LYS A 95 -33.68 37.74 -52.35
CA LYS A 95 -33.74 38.98 -51.57
C LYS A 95 -35.09 39.14 -50.85
N GLU A 96 -36.17 38.67 -51.47
CA GLU A 96 -37.55 38.83 -51.02
C GLU A 96 -37.89 37.92 -49.84
N ASN A 97 -37.42 36.66 -49.86
CA ASN A 97 -37.75 35.68 -48.82
C ASN A 97 -36.72 35.59 -47.69
N LEU A 98 -35.57 36.27 -47.82
CA LEU A 98 -34.48 36.15 -46.85
C LEU A 98 -34.85 36.67 -45.47
N LEU A 99 -35.69 37.71 -45.37
CA LEU A 99 -36.15 38.22 -44.08
C LEU A 99 -37.02 37.21 -43.32
N ASP A 100 -37.78 36.38 -44.03
CA ASP A 100 -38.58 35.33 -43.41
C ASP A 100 -37.68 34.26 -42.79
N TYR A 101 -36.63 33.86 -43.51
CA TYR A 101 -35.60 32.97 -42.96
C TYR A 101 -34.92 33.59 -41.74
N VAL A 102 -34.52 34.87 -41.80
CA VAL A 102 -33.87 35.54 -40.65
C VAL A 102 -34.81 35.67 -39.46
N LYS A 103 -36.09 35.99 -39.68
CA LYS A 103 -37.11 36.15 -38.63
C LYS A 103 -37.38 34.85 -37.88
N GLN A 104 -37.39 33.71 -38.58
CA GLN A 104 -37.59 32.40 -37.94
C GLN A 104 -36.60 32.16 -36.79
N TYR A 105 -35.34 32.57 -36.96
CA TYR A 105 -34.30 32.39 -35.94
C TYR A 105 -34.04 33.64 -35.07
N ASN A 106 -34.61 34.78 -35.45
CA ASN A 106 -34.56 36.03 -34.71
C ASN A 106 -35.99 36.54 -34.49
N THR A 107 -36.80 35.79 -33.74
CA THR A 107 -38.25 35.96 -33.64
C THR A 107 -38.73 37.34 -33.14
N LYS A 108 -37.86 38.10 -32.46
CA LYS A 108 -38.13 39.47 -32.01
C LYS A 108 -37.88 40.53 -33.09
N LEU A 109 -37.32 40.17 -34.23
CA LEU A 109 -37.10 41.07 -35.35
C LEU A 109 -38.45 41.43 -35.99
N ASN A 110 -38.78 42.72 -35.99
CA ASN A 110 -39.87 43.23 -36.80
C ASN A 110 -39.36 43.45 -38.23
N ILE A 111 -39.72 42.55 -39.15
CA ILE A 111 -39.26 42.56 -40.55
C ILE A 111 -39.77 43.77 -41.33
N ASP A 112 -40.84 44.43 -40.90
CA ASP A 112 -41.40 45.59 -41.59
C ASP A 112 -40.52 46.84 -41.46
N GLU A 113 -39.67 46.90 -40.42
CA GLU A 113 -38.76 48.01 -40.10
C GLU A 113 -37.34 47.85 -40.69
N VAL A 114 -37.09 46.73 -41.38
CA VAL A 114 -35.78 46.40 -41.96
C VAL A 114 -35.89 45.97 -43.42
N GLU A 115 -34.80 46.05 -44.15
CA GLU A 115 -34.70 45.67 -45.55
C GLU A 115 -33.40 44.90 -45.81
N VAL A 116 -33.38 44.08 -46.85
CA VAL A 116 -32.17 43.36 -47.28
C VAL A 116 -31.40 44.22 -48.27
N LYS A 117 -30.11 44.43 -48.02
CA LYS A 117 -29.13 45.03 -48.94
C LYS A 117 -27.97 44.06 -49.19
N ASP A 118 -27.18 44.35 -50.22
CA ASP A 118 -25.96 43.61 -50.57
C ASP A 118 -26.17 42.10 -50.70
N PHE A 119 -27.34 41.66 -51.18
CA PHE A 119 -27.63 40.25 -51.37
C PHE A 119 -26.80 39.69 -52.53
N VAL A 120 -25.90 38.76 -52.21
CA VAL A 120 -25.07 38.05 -53.18
C VAL A 120 -25.14 36.56 -52.87
N VAL A 121 -25.27 35.74 -53.90
CA VAL A 121 -25.04 34.29 -53.83
C VAL A 121 -23.87 33.98 -54.73
N GLU A 122 -22.76 33.55 -54.15
CA GLU A 122 -21.55 33.22 -54.90
C GLU A 122 -21.69 31.87 -55.61
N LYS A 123 -20.83 31.62 -56.60
CA LYS A 123 -20.82 30.35 -57.36
C LYS A 123 -20.64 29.13 -56.45
N ASP A 124 -19.97 29.30 -55.32
CA ASP A 124 -19.73 28.26 -54.31
C ASP A 124 -20.92 28.08 -53.36
N LYS A 125 -22.08 28.68 -53.68
CA LYS A 125 -23.37 28.48 -53.00
C LYS A 125 -23.37 28.92 -51.54
N VAL A 126 -22.39 29.76 -51.19
CA VAL A 126 -22.40 30.60 -50.01
C VAL A 126 -22.95 31.96 -50.42
N GLY A 127 -23.98 32.41 -49.72
CA GLY A 127 -24.55 33.73 -49.91
C GLY A 127 -24.34 34.60 -48.69
N TYR A 128 -24.35 35.90 -48.93
CA TYR A 128 -24.26 36.91 -47.90
C TYR A 128 -25.28 38.00 -48.19
N ALA A 129 -25.77 38.62 -47.13
CA ALA A 129 -26.63 39.79 -47.24
C ALA A 129 -26.46 40.69 -46.01
N THR A 130 -26.83 41.95 -46.15
CA THR A 130 -26.90 42.90 -45.05
C THR A 130 -28.36 43.16 -44.71
N ILE A 131 -28.78 42.84 -43.50
CA ILE A 131 -30.07 43.31 -42.96
C ILE A 131 -29.86 44.73 -42.45
N ASN A 132 -30.48 45.68 -43.13
CA ASN A 132 -30.34 47.10 -42.86
C ASN A 132 -31.65 47.64 -42.31
N THR A 133 -31.56 48.61 -41.41
CA THR A 133 -32.76 49.36 -40.99
C THR A 133 -33.29 50.20 -42.17
N LYS A 134 -34.61 50.25 -42.37
CA LYS A 134 -35.23 51.13 -43.39
C LYS A 134 -35.11 52.60 -43.01
N ASP A 135 -35.00 53.47 -44.02
CA ASP A 135 -34.97 54.92 -43.80
C ASP A 135 -36.27 55.41 -43.13
N GLY A 136 -36.12 56.13 -42.02
CA GLY A 136 -37.25 56.63 -41.22
C GLY A 136 -37.80 55.67 -40.16
N SER A 137 -37.19 54.48 -39.96
CA SER A 137 -37.57 53.58 -38.86
C SER A 137 -37.46 54.28 -37.50
N LYS A 138 -38.52 54.22 -36.70
CA LYS A 138 -38.55 54.74 -35.32
C LYS A 138 -38.17 53.66 -34.29
N VAL A 139 -37.94 52.43 -34.75
CA VAL A 139 -37.77 51.24 -33.89
C VAL A 139 -36.31 50.79 -33.86
N TYR A 140 -35.61 50.76 -35.00
CA TYR A 140 -34.24 50.25 -35.09
C TYR A 140 -33.22 51.28 -35.58
N ILE A 141 -31.94 51.04 -35.31
CA ILE A 141 -30.81 51.73 -35.97
C ILE A 141 -29.68 50.74 -36.29
N GLY A 142 -29.03 50.95 -37.43
CA GLY A 142 -27.83 50.21 -37.86
C GLY A 142 -28.11 49.06 -38.82
N SER A 143 -27.07 48.26 -39.08
CA SER A 143 -27.06 47.17 -40.04
C SER A 143 -26.35 45.92 -39.51
N VAL A 144 -26.73 44.76 -40.02
CA VAL A 144 -26.19 43.44 -39.62
C VAL A 144 -25.93 42.60 -40.86
N LYS A 145 -24.68 42.16 -41.05
CA LYS A 145 -24.33 41.19 -42.09
C LYS A 145 -24.71 39.78 -41.66
N ILE A 146 -25.23 39.01 -42.60
CA ILE A 146 -25.54 37.60 -42.46
C ILE A 146 -24.88 36.77 -43.58
N SER A 147 -24.64 35.50 -43.31
CA SER A 147 -24.17 34.50 -44.26
C SER A 147 -25.12 33.30 -44.33
N PHE A 148 -25.20 32.63 -45.47
CA PHE A 148 -25.98 31.41 -45.62
C PHE A 148 -25.43 30.45 -46.66
N THR A 149 -25.72 29.15 -46.56
CA THR A 149 -25.51 28.17 -47.65
C THR A 149 -26.83 27.82 -48.34
N VAL A 150 -26.78 27.41 -49.61
CA VAL A 150 -27.95 27.02 -50.41
C VAL A 150 -28.08 25.50 -50.51
N TYR A 151 -29.28 24.97 -50.22
CA TYR A 151 -29.57 23.53 -50.29
C TYR A 151 -29.38 22.94 -51.69
N GLN A 152 -28.78 21.74 -51.77
CA GLN A 152 -28.63 20.98 -53.02
C GLN A 152 -29.25 19.59 -52.93
N TYR A 153 -30.23 19.34 -53.79
CA TYR A 153 -30.77 18.02 -54.04
C TYR A 153 -29.82 17.19 -54.90
N VAL A 154 -29.46 15.99 -54.44
CA VAL A 154 -28.71 14.99 -55.21
C VAL A 154 -29.61 13.79 -55.42
N HIS A 155 -29.95 13.55 -56.69
CA HIS A 155 -30.86 12.48 -57.06
C HIS A 155 -30.17 11.11 -56.97
N THR A 156 -30.87 10.11 -56.44
CA THR A 156 -30.42 8.71 -56.37
C THR A 156 -31.64 7.80 -56.41
N ASP A 157 -31.68 6.88 -57.38
CA ASP A 157 -32.77 5.92 -57.53
C ASP A 157 -32.84 4.92 -56.37
N PHE A 158 -34.03 4.69 -55.80
CA PHE A 158 -34.24 3.58 -54.87
C PHE A 158 -34.20 2.23 -55.58
N LYS A 159 -33.78 1.19 -54.88
CA LYS A 159 -33.66 -0.19 -55.40
C LYS A 159 -34.40 -1.16 -54.50
N LEU A 160 -35.46 -1.77 -55.03
CA LEU A 160 -36.20 -2.80 -54.32
C LEU A 160 -35.42 -4.12 -54.29
N GLN A 161 -35.62 -4.91 -53.24
CA GLN A 161 -35.07 -6.25 -53.13
C GLN A 161 -35.69 -7.16 -54.20
N LYS A 162 -34.84 -7.76 -55.05
CA LYS A 162 -35.27 -8.67 -56.11
C LYS A 162 -35.00 -10.13 -55.75
N THR A 163 -35.89 -11.00 -56.18
CA THR A 163 -35.80 -12.46 -56.08
C THR A 163 -35.73 -13.09 -57.47
N ARG A 164 -35.18 -14.30 -57.59
CA ARG A 164 -35.15 -15.01 -58.88
C ARG A 164 -36.56 -15.37 -59.32
N LYS A 165 -36.84 -15.27 -60.62
CA LYS A 165 -38.08 -15.81 -61.19
C LYS A 165 -38.07 -17.34 -61.12
N GLU A 166 -39.16 -17.93 -60.67
CA GLU A 166 -39.31 -19.39 -60.59
C GLU A 166 -39.33 -20.04 -61.97
N THR A 167 -39.85 -19.35 -62.98
CA THR A 167 -39.95 -19.84 -64.36
C THR A 167 -38.69 -19.60 -65.19
N GLU A 168 -37.86 -18.63 -64.82
CA GLU A 168 -36.65 -18.20 -65.55
C GLU A 168 -35.54 -17.81 -64.55
N PRO A 169 -34.75 -18.79 -64.05
CA PRO A 169 -33.85 -18.60 -62.90
C PRO A 169 -32.72 -17.57 -63.09
N GLU A 170 -32.47 -17.12 -64.31
CA GLU A 170 -31.48 -16.09 -64.66
C GLU A 170 -32.03 -14.66 -64.57
N GLU A 171 -33.35 -14.50 -64.44
CA GLU A 171 -34.02 -13.20 -64.30
C GLU A 171 -34.43 -12.90 -62.86
N PHE A 172 -34.40 -11.63 -62.47
CA PHE A 172 -34.74 -11.16 -61.13
C PHE A 172 -35.87 -10.15 -61.17
N GLU A 173 -36.90 -10.36 -60.36
CA GLU A 173 -38.05 -9.48 -60.20
C GLU A 173 -38.35 -9.22 -58.72
N THR A 174 -39.06 -8.15 -58.41
CA THR A 174 -39.53 -7.88 -57.04
C THR A 174 -40.89 -8.55 -56.89
N ARG A 175 -40.97 -9.64 -56.13
CA ARG A 175 -42.21 -10.40 -55.91
C ARG A 175 -42.56 -10.46 -54.42
N ALA A 176 -43.84 -10.33 -54.12
CA ALA A 176 -44.42 -10.54 -52.80
C ALA A 176 -45.49 -11.64 -52.88
N THR A 177 -45.40 -12.65 -52.02
CA THR A 177 -46.40 -13.73 -51.92
C THR A 177 -47.03 -13.68 -50.54
N ILE A 178 -48.22 -13.09 -50.47
CA ILE A 178 -48.89 -12.73 -49.23
C ILE A 178 -50.18 -13.53 -49.05
N ARG A 179 -50.50 -13.96 -47.82
CA ARG A 179 -51.82 -14.54 -47.52
C ARG A 179 -52.85 -13.44 -47.33
N LEU A 180 -54.12 -13.74 -47.57
CA LEU A 180 -55.23 -12.83 -47.29
C LEU A 180 -55.15 -12.32 -45.83
N ASN A 181 -55.38 -11.00 -45.62
CA ASN A 181 -55.27 -10.32 -44.33
C ASN A 181 -53.87 -10.27 -43.70
N SER A 182 -52.82 -10.71 -44.43
CA SER A 182 -51.42 -10.59 -44.02
C SER A 182 -50.67 -9.54 -44.83
N TYR A 183 -49.43 -9.25 -44.45
CA TYR A 183 -48.55 -8.33 -45.15
C TYR A 183 -47.16 -8.90 -45.36
N GLU A 184 -46.44 -8.34 -46.33
CA GLU A 184 -45.02 -8.56 -46.57
C GLU A 184 -44.30 -7.22 -46.71
N ASP A 185 -43.07 -7.16 -46.21
CA ASP A 185 -42.22 -5.97 -46.24
C ASP A 185 -41.10 -6.18 -47.26
N ILE A 186 -41.04 -5.31 -48.26
CA ILE A 186 -40.08 -5.38 -49.36
C ILE A 186 -38.97 -4.38 -49.08
N ALA A 187 -37.75 -4.87 -48.86
CA ALA A 187 -36.64 -4.03 -48.45
C ALA A 187 -36.15 -3.11 -49.58
N ILE A 188 -35.73 -1.90 -49.21
CA ILE A 188 -35.01 -0.99 -50.09
C ILE A 188 -33.51 -1.21 -49.87
N THR A 189 -32.88 -1.90 -50.81
CA THR A 189 -31.51 -2.41 -50.68
C THR A 189 -30.44 -1.31 -50.58
N ASN A 190 -30.73 -0.12 -51.12
CA ASN A 190 -29.83 1.03 -51.08
C ASN A 190 -30.35 2.20 -50.24
N PHE A 191 -31.21 1.93 -49.25
CA PHE A 191 -31.88 2.97 -48.45
C PHE A 191 -30.91 4.01 -47.88
N ASP A 192 -29.79 3.57 -47.29
CA ASP A 192 -28.82 4.48 -46.67
C ASP A 192 -28.13 5.39 -47.70
N SER A 193 -28.03 4.95 -48.95
CA SER A 193 -27.46 5.73 -50.05
C SER A 193 -28.41 6.79 -50.60
N LEU A 194 -29.69 6.78 -50.24
CA LEU A 194 -30.68 7.78 -50.66
C LEU A 194 -30.51 9.11 -49.90
N GLY A 195 -29.78 9.11 -48.79
CA GLY A 195 -29.56 10.27 -47.91
C GLY A 195 -30.84 10.78 -47.24
N ASP A 196 -30.79 12.00 -46.70
CA ASP A 196 -31.96 12.68 -46.11
C ASP A 196 -32.88 13.33 -47.16
N TYR A 197 -32.66 13.02 -48.45
CA TYR A 197 -33.43 13.54 -49.57
C TYR A 197 -34.79 12.83 -49.67
N VAL A 198 -35.83 13.48 -49.16
CA VAL A 198 -37.21 12.96 -49.22
C VAL A 198 -37.67 12.74 -50.66
N GLU A 199 -37.11 13.51 -51.60
CA GLU A 199 -37.36 13.40 -53.04
C GLU A 199 -36.97 12.03 -53.63
N ASN A 200 -35.94 11.35 -53.08
CA ASN A 200 -35.49 10.02 -53.52
C ASN A 200 -36.33 8.85 -52.94
N MET A 201 -37.21 9.11 -51.98
CA MET A 201 -37.90 8.05 -51.22
C MET A 201 -39.07 7.46 -52.02
N PRO A 202 -39.23 6.11 -52.06
CA PRO A 202 -40.33 5.44 -52.78
C PRO A 202 -41.66 5.64 -52.04
N SER A 203 -42.30 6.78 -52.26
CA SER A 203 -43.44 7.26 -51.46
C SER A 203 -44.74 7.33 -52.24
N VAL A 204 -44.69 7.05 -53.55
CA VAL A 204 -45.85 7.10 -54.45
C VAL A 204 -46.12 5.69 -54.95
N PHE A 205 -47.36 5.24 -54.82
CA PHE A 205 -47.77 3.87 -55.10
C PHE A 205 -49.04 3.86 -55.93
N ASN A 206 -49.05 3.10 -57.02
CA ASN A 206 -50.24 2.85 -57.83
C ASN A 206 -50.57 1.35 -57.80
N TYR A 207 -51.77 1.01 -57.32
CA TYR A 207 -52.21 -0.37 -57.10
C TYR A 207 -53.73 -0.43 -56.90
N ASP A 208 -54.31 -1.62 -56.98
CA ASP A 208 -55.73 -1.82 -56.65
C ASP A 208 -55.98 -1.71 -55.14
N THR A 209 -56.50 -0.56 -54.70
CA THR A 209 -56.77 -0.26 -53.29
C THR A 209 -57.90 -1.09 -52.66
N ASN A 210 -58.75 -1.73 -53.46
CA ASN A 210 -59.76 -2.67 -52.98
C ASN A 210 -59.14 -4.02 -52.60
N LYS A 211 -58.02 -4.38 -53.24
CA LYS A 211 -57.35 -5.67 -53.05
C LYS A 211 -56.11 -5.56 -52.17
N LEU A 212 -55.42 -4.43 -52.17
CA LEU A 212 -54.17 -4.20 -51.43
C LEU A 212 -54.21 -2.94 -50.56
N LYS A 213 -53.25 -2.83 -49.66
CA LYS A 213 -52.83 -1.58 -49.01
C LYS A 213 -51.31 -1.55 -49.00
N VAL A 214 -50.75 -0.52 -49.62
CA VAL A 214 -49.29 -0.34 -49.71
C VAL A 214 -48.90 0.92 -48.96
N THR A 215 -47.86 0.80 -48.12
CA THR A 215 -47.33 1.91 -47.33
C THR A 215 -45.81 1.83 -47.26
N PHE A 216 -45.14 2.97 -47.45
CA PHE A 216 -43.71 3.07 -47.20
C PHE A 216 -43.43 3.18 -45.70
N ASN A 217 -42.58 2.30 -45.16
CA ASN A 217 -42.11 2.36 -43.78
C ASN A 217 -40.65 2.84 -43.75
N LYS A 218 -40.47 4.12 -43.38
CA LYS A 218 -39.15 4.74 -43.30
C LYS A 218 -38.27 4.13 -42.20
N GLU A 219 -38.85 3.75 -41.06
CA GLU A 219 -38.09 3.17 -39.94
C GLU A 219 -37.57 1.76 -40.28
N GLN A 220 -38.39 0.97 -40.99
CA GLN A 220 -38.03 -0.39 -41.40
C GLN A 220 -37.33 -0.44 -42.77
N LYS A 221 -37.11 0.71 -43.41
CA LYS A 221 -36.43 0.84 -44.71
C LYS A 221 -37.06 -0.04 -45.80
N SER A 222 -38.38 -0.17 -45.77
CA SER A 222 -39.12 -1.14 -46.59
C SER A 222 -40.49 -0.61 -47.03
N ILE A 223 -41.07 -1.29 -48.01
CA ILE A 223 -42.43 -1.05 -48.50
C ILE A 223 -43.30 -2.20 -48.02
N ARG A 224 -44.32 -1.88 -47.22
CA ARG A 224 -45.28 -2.86 -46.71
C ARG A 224 -46.43 -3.01 -47.70
N VAL A 225 -46.69 -4.24 -48.14
CA VAL A 225 -47.83 -4.61 -48.98
C VAL A 225 -48.74 -5.53 -48.19
N LEU A 226 -49.98 -5.10 -47.92
CA LEU A 226 -50.99 -5.86 -47.17
C LEU A 226 -52.13 -6.31 -48.09
N ALA A 227 -52.50 -7.59 -48.03
CA ALA A 227 -53.62 -8.17 -48.76
C ALA A 227 -54.95 -7.92 -48.06
N LYS A 228 -55.94 -7.40 -48.78
CA LYS A 228 -57.32 -7.18 -48.29
C LYS A 228 -58.34 -8.14 -48.88
N ALA A 229 -58.11 -8.64 -50.09
CA ALA A 229 -59.06 -9.50 -50.77
C ALA A 229 -58.36 -10.45 -51.74
N LEU A 230 -58.88 -11.69 -51.83
CA LEU A 230 -58.40 -12.70 -52.76
C LEU A 230 -58.64 -12.30 -54.22
N THR A 231 -57.76 -12.79 -55.08
CA THR A 231 -57.77 -12.60 -56.53
C THR A 231 -57.12 -13.81 -57.18
N GLU A 232 -57.60 -14.21 -58.35
CA GLU A 232 -57.03 -15.30 -59.14
C GLU A 232 -55.88 -14.83 -60.06
N THR A 233 -55.76 -13.52 -60.26
CA THR A 233 -54.70 -12.91 -61.07
C THR A 233 -53.69 -12.17 -60.20
N GLU A 234 -52.42 -12.23 -60.61
CA GLU A 234 -51.35 -11.44 -60.01
C GLU A 234 -51.66 -9.94 -60.07
N LEU A 235 -51.36 -9.24 -58.97
CA LEU A 235 -51.51 -7.80 -58.87
C LEU A 235 -50.16 -7.12 -59.07
N ARG A 236 -50.19 -5.88 -59.55
CA ARG A 236 -48.99 -5.06 -59.73
C ARG A 236 -49.09 -3.82 -58.86
N VAL A 237 -48.01 -3.50 -58.17
CA VAL A 237 -47.83 -2.25 -57.44
C VAL A 237 -46.71 -1.50 -58.12
N GLU A 238 -47.04 -0.41 -58.80
CA GLU A 238 -46.04 0.50 -59.33
C GLU A 238 -45.56 1.39 -58.18
N VAL A 239 -44.24 1.48 -58.02
CA VAL A 239 -43.57 2.26 -56.99
C VAL A 239 -42.80 3.37 -57.68
N SER A 240 -42.98 4.61 -57.25
CA SER A 240 -42.14 5.72 -57.70
C SER A 240 -41.61 6.58 -56.57
N SER A 241 -40.46 7.20 -56.79
CA SER A 241 -39.89 8.19 -55.88
C SER A 241 -40.81 9.41 -55.80
N LEU A 242 -40.67 10.22 -54.75
CA LEU A 242 -41.51 11.41 -54.58
C LEU A 242 -41.32 12.43 -55.71
N ASP A 243 -40.13 12.50 -56.30
CA ASP A 243 -39.88 13.33 -57.50
C ASP A 243 -40.33 12.69 -58.83
N GLY A 244 -40.80 11.44 -58.79
CA GLY A 244 -41.33 10.70 -59.94
C GLY A 244 -40.28 10.16 -60.91
N ILE A 245 -38.98 10.33 -60.61
CA ILE A 245 -37.88 9.96 -61.52
C ILE A 245 -37.54 8.47 -61.42
N ALA A 246 -37.37 7.93 -60.21
CA ALA A 246 -37.11 6.51 -60.00
C ALA A 246 -38.43 5.74 -60.00
N GLN A 247 -38.50 4.64 -60.74
CA GLN A 247 -39.69 3.79 -60.85
C GLN A 247 -39.30 2.31 -60.80
N ASP A 248 -40.09 1.51 -60.07
CA ASP A 248 -39.95 0.06 -60.01
C ASP A 248 -41.34 -0.58 -59.81
N GLU A 249 -41.44 -1.89 -59.94
CA GLU A 249 -42.71 -2.63 -59.82
C GLU A 249 -42.57 -3.77 -58.80
N ILE A 250 -43.62 -4.00 -58.02
CA ILE A 250 -43.78 -5.18 -57.17
C ILE A 250 -44.91 -6.04 -57.73
N ILE A 251 -44.61 -7.29 -58.05
CA ILE A 251 -45.62 -8.30 -58.44
C ILE A 251 -46.12 -8.98 -57.17
N VAL A 252 -47.43 -8.98 -56.96
CA VAL A 252 -48.07 -9.46 -55.72
C VAL A 252 -48.99 -10.63 -56.03
N ASN A 253 -48.71 -11.78 -55.42
CA ASN A 253 -49.59 -12.94 -55.45
C ASN A 253 -50.28 -13.10 -54.08
N ILE A 254 -51.62 -13.13 -54.07
CA ILE A 254 -52.40 -13.27 -52.84
C ILE A 254 -52.86 -14.73 -52.70
N LYS A 255 -52.28 -15.45 -51.74
CA LYS A 255 -52.75 -16.77 -51.33
C LYS A 255 -53.97 -16.67 -50.42
N PRO A 256 -54.86 -17.67 -50.43
CA PRO A 256 -55.98 -17.74 -49.48
C PRO A 256 -55.51 -17.79 -48.03
N ASP A 257 -56.45 -17.48 -47.13
CA ASP A 257 -56.20 -17.64 -45.70
C ASP A 257 -56.05 -19.13 -45.37
N HIS A 258 -55.11 -19.44 -44.49
CA HIS A 258 -54.67 -20.81 -44.23
C HIS A 258 -55.26 -21.32 -42.93
N ILE A 259 -56.13 -22.32 -43.02
CA ILE A 259 -56.84 -22.92 -41.90
C ILE A 259 -56.43 -24.39 -41.86
N ALA A 260 -55.70 -24.80 -40.83
CA ALA A 260 -55.31 -26.19 -40.67
C ALA A 260 -56.54 -27.05 -40.38
N PHE A 261 -56.69 -28.18 -41.08
CA PHE A 261 -57.72 -29.15 -40.72
C PHE A 261 -57.41 -29.80 -39.36
N GLU A 262 -58.45 -30.07 -38.59
CA GLU A 262 -58.39 -30.61 -37.24
C GLU A 262 -59.02 -31.99 -37.19
N LEU A 263 -58.41 -32.89 -36.44
CA LEU A 263 -58.88 -34.24 -36.24
C LEU A 263 -59.53 -34.36 -34.86
N GLU A 264 -60.53 -35.23 -34.74
CA GLU A 264 -61.18 -35.55 -33.47
C GLU A 264 -60.21 -36.16 -32.46
N GLU A 265 -59.32 -37.02 -32.96
CA GLU A 265 -58.29 -37.70 -32.16
C GLU A 265 -57.00 -37.86 -32.97
N ASP A 266 -55.85 -37.59 -32.36
CA ASP A 266 -54.53 -37.77 -32.97
C ASP A 266 -53.95 -39.18 -32.73
N ASN A 267 -54.64 -40.01 -31.92
CA ASN A 267 -54.22 -41.38 -31.65
C ASN A 267 -55.43 -42.30 -31.60
N ILE A 268 -55.36 -43.42 -32.30
CA ILE A 268 -56.42 -44.43 -32.29
C ILE A 268 -55.85 -45.80 -31.93
N LYS A 269 -56.72 -46.63 -31.34
CA LYS A 269 -56.47 -48.04 -31.17
C LYS A 269 -57.30 -48.83 -32.17
N LEU A 270 -56.64 -49.68 -32.95
CA LEU A 270 -57.27 -50.38 -34.07
C LEU A 270 -57.06 -51.90 -33.93
N GLU A 271 -58.15 -52.66 -33.88
CA GLU A 271 -58.08 -54.13 -33.85
C GLU A 271 -57.51 -54.69 -35.17
N LEU A 272 -56.86 -55.86 -35.13
CA LEU A 272 -56.41 -56.55 -36.33
C LEU A 272 -57.59 -56.86 -37.26
N LYS A 273 -57.47 -56.49 -38.54
CA LYS A 273 -58.55 -56.51 -39.56
C LYS A 273 -59.75 -55.61 -39.23
N GLY A 274 -59.64 -54.74 -38.22
CA GLY A 274 -60.62 -53.72 -37.88
C GLY A 274 -60.52 -52.49 -38.77
N GLU A 275 -61.54 -51.64 -38.69
CA GLU A 275 -61.63 -50.31 -39.32
C GLU A 275 -61.97 -49.27 -38.25
N GLN A 276 -61.30 -48.13 -38.28
CA GLN A 276 -61.62 -46.97 -37.44
C GLN A 276 -61.72 -45.72 -38.32
N ARG A 277 -62.62 -44.81 -37.94
CA ARG A 277 -62.82 -43.51 -38.60
C ARG A 277 -62.46 -42.40 -37.62
N VAL A 278 -61.67 -41.44 -38.07
CA VAL A 278 -61.29 -40.24 -37.32
C VAL A 278 -61.92 -39.04 -37.99
N ASN A 279 -62.87 -38.39 -37.33
CA ASN A 279 -63.60 -37.27 -37.92
C ASN A 279 -62.72 -36.03 -38.06
N ILE A 280 -63.01 -35.22 -39.09
CA ILE A 280 -62.40 -33.89 -39.27
C ILE A 280 -63.34 -32.86 -38.64
N THR A 281 -62.98 -32.36 -37.46
CA THR A 281 -63.88 -31.59 -36.57
C THR A 281 -64.22 -30.21 -37.13
N ASN A 282 -63.33 -29.62 -37.92
CA ASN A 282 -63.49 -28.27 -38.45
C ASN A 282 -63.76 -28.23 -39.96
N TRP A 283 -64.28 -29.30 -40.56
CA TRP A 283 -64.48 -29.39 -42.02
C TRP A 283 -65.27 -28.21 -42.62
N SER A 284 -66.33 -27.74 -41.93
CA SER A 284 -67.13 -26.60 -42.39
C SER A 284 -66.37 -25.26 -42.40
N ALA A 285 -65.27 -25.15 -41.66
CA ALA A 285 -64.39 -23.99 -41.65
C ALA A 285 -63.34 -24.04 -42.78
N LEU A 286 -63.10 -25.23 -43.37
CA LEU A 286 -62.19 -25.44 -44.51
C LEU A 286 -62.89 -25.09 -45.83
N ILE A 287 -63.40 -23.86 -45.91
CA ILE A 287 -64.16 -23.33 -47.06
C ILE A 287 -63.29 -23.35 -48.33
N ASN A 288 -61.98 -23.13 -48.18
CA ASN A 288 -61.01 -23.28 -49.26
C ASN A 288 -60.55 -24.74 -49.36
N ASP A 289 -60.62 -25.31 -50.57
CA ASP A 289 -60.26 -26.70 -50.82
C ASP A 289 -58.76 -26.99 -50.62
N GLN A 290 -57.90 -26.00 -50.74
CA GLN A 290 -56.45 -26.11 -50.51
C GLN A 290 -56.12 -26.45 -49.05
N ASN A 291 -56.98 -26.03 -48.13
CA ASN A 291 -56.88 -26.31 -46.70
C ASN A 291 -57.43 -27.70 -46.32
N GLN A 292 -58.13 -28.37 -47.25
CA GLN A 292 -58.69 -29.70 -47.01
C GLN A 292 -57.59 -30.78 -47.13
N PRO A 293 -57.71 -31.87 -46.36
CA PRO A 293 -56.86 -33.06 -46.53
C PRO A 293 -56.85 -33.57 -47.96
N ASP A 294 -55.67 -33.95 -48.44
CA ASP A 294 -55.48 -34.50 -49.78
C ASP A 294 -55.42 -36.04 -49.74
N PRO A 295 -56.36 -36.74 -50.40
CA PRO A 295 -56.34 -38.20 -50.52
C PRO A 295 -55.08 -38.75 -51.20
N ASP A 296 -54.42 -37.96 -52.07
CA ASP A 296 -53.24 -38.39 -52.81
C ASP A 296 -51.93 -38.15 -52.03
N LEU A 297 -51.99 -37.49 -50.86
CA LEU A 297 -50.84 -37.14 -50.02
C LEU A 297 -51.02 -37.69 -48.60
N ILE A 298 -51.11 -39.01 -48.53
CA ILE A 298 -51.12 -39.76 -47.27
C ILE A 298 -49.83 -40.58 -47.18
N GLU A 299 -49.06 -40.35 -46.13
CA GLU A 299 -47.85 -41.09 -45.84
C GLU A 299 -48.07 -41.98 -44.63
N VAL A 300 -47.84 -43.28 -44.80
CA VAL A 300 -47.89 -44.26 -43.72
C VAL A 300 -46.53 -44.90 -43.62
N ASN A 301 -45.92 -44.87 -42.44
CA ASN A 301 -44.60 -45.48 -42.20
C ASN A 301 -44.62 -47.01 -42.38
N TYR A 302 -45.77 -47.66 -42.20
CA TYR A 302 -45.97 -49.10 -42.38
C TYR A 302 -47.13 -49.42 -43.35
N LYS A 303 -46.96 -49.07 -44.64
CA LYS A 303 -47.99 -49.25 -45.70
C LYS A 303 -48.49 -50.69 -45.91
N ASN A 304 -47.71 -51.69 -45.49
CA ASN A 304 -48.09 -53.10 -45.57
C ASN A 304 -48.94 -53.57 -44.38
N VAL A 305 -49.23 -52.68 -43.41
CA VAL A 305 -49.89 -53.02 -42.15
C VAL A 305 -51.26 -52.36 -42.02
N VAL A 306 -51.40 -51.10 -42.42
CA VAL A 306 -52.67 -50.38 -42.49
C VAL A 306 -52.86 -49.73 -43.86
N ASP A 307 -54.10 -49.66 -44.30
CA ASP A 307 -54.55 -48.92 -45.47
C ASP A 307 -55.36 -47.69 -45.01
N VAL A 308 -55.18 -46.56 -45.69
CA VAL A 308 -55.73 -45.26 -45.25
C VAL A 308 -56.37 -44.56 -46.43
N SER A 309 -57.59 -44.06 -46.22
CA SER A 309 -58.33 -43.26 -47.19
C SER A 309 -59.04 -42.11 -46.50
N ILE A 310 -59.50 -41.11 -47.28
CA ILE A 310 -60.28 -39.98 -46.77
C ILE A 310 -61.69 -40.12 -47.32
N ASP A 311 -62.65 -40.25 -46.42
CA ASP A 311 -64.06 -40.23 -46.79
C ASP A 311 -64.55 -38.77 -46.83
N THR A 312 -64.59 -38.23 -48.04
CA THR A 312 -65.16 -36.91 -48.31
C THR A 312 -66.63 -36.95 -48.69
N THR A 313 -67.27 -38.13 -48.69
CA THR A 313 -68.64 -38.34 -49.21
C THR A 313 -69.70 -38.39 -48.12
N SER A 314 -69.39 -38.95 -46.95
CA SER A 314 -70.32 -39.01 -45.80
C SER A 314 -70.56 -37.65 -45.14
N GLU A 315 -71.65 -37.51 -44.36
CA GLU A 315 -71.94 -36.27 -43.63
C GLU A 315 -70.85 -35.90 -42.60
N GLN A 316 -70.21 -36.91 -42.01
CA GLN A 316 -69.06 -36.76 -41.11
C GLN A 316 -67.78 -37.12 -41.86
N LYS A 317 -67.18 -36.10 -42.50
CA LYS A 317 -65.93 -36.24 -43.26
C LYS A 317 -64.84 -36.77 -42.34
N ALA A 318 -64.17 -37.85 -42.73
CA ALA A 318 -63.30 -38.58 -41.83
C ALA A 318 -62.10 -39.22 -42.54
N ILE A 319 -61.02 -39.41 -41.80
CA ILE A 319 -59.91 -40.29 -42.20
C ILE A 319 -60.29 -41.72 -41.81
N VAL A 320 -60.30 -42.63 -42.77
CA VAL A 320 -60.66 -44.04 -42.60
C VAL A 320 -59.39 -44.87 -42.62
N ILE A 321 -59.11 -45.56 -41.52
CA ILE A 321 -57.91 -46.38 -41.33
C ILE A 321 -58.33 -47.83 -41.14
N LYS A 322 -57.83 -48.72 -42.01
CA LYS A 322 -58.15 -50.16 -42.01
C LYS A 322 -56.89 -50.98 -41.77
N SER A 323 -56.95 -51.95 -40.87
CA SER A 323 -55.85 -52.90 -40.67
C SER A 323 -55.89 -54.01 -41.73
N ASN A 324 -54.75 -54.31 -42.34
CA ASN A 324 -54.61 -55.41 -43.30
C ASN A 324 -54.36 -56.77 -42.60
N GLY A 325 -54.35 -56.81 -41.26
CA GLY A 325 -54.19 -58.02 -40.45
C GLY A 325 -52.75 -58.40 -40.09
N ASN A 326 -51.75 -57.66 -40.56
CA ASN A 326 -50.35 -57.79 -40.12
C ASN A 326 -50.15 -57.05 -38.78
N TYR A 327 -49.31 -57.57 -37.87
CA TYR A 327 -49.05 -56.95 -36.55
C TYR A 327 -47.64 -56.35 -36.48
N ILE A 328 -47.54 -55.18 -35.86
CA ILE A 328 -46.29 -54.52 -35.48
C ILE A 328 -46.48 -53.86 -34.11
N ASP A 329 -45.42 -53.83 -33.31
CA ASP A 329 -45.43 -53.25 -31.95
C ASP A 329 -45.15 -51.74 -31.95
N ASP A 330 -44.62 -51.23 -33.07
CA ASP A 330 -44.36 -49.81 -33.28
C ASP A 330 -45.66 -49.05 -33.54
N MET A 331 -45.70 -47.80 -33.08
CA MET A 331 -46.76 -46.87 -33.45
C MET A 331 -46.71 -46.61 -34.97
N ILE A 332 -47.84 -46.85 -35.63
CA ILE A 332 -47.98 -46.59 -37.05
C ILE A 332 -48.40 -45.13 -37.19
N ASN A 333 -47.58 -44.33 -37.85
CA ASN A 333 -47.85 -42.92 -38.07
C ASN A 333 -48.49 -42.76 -39.45
N VAL A 334 -49.73 -42.29 -39.45
CA VAL A 334 -50.46 -41.89 -40.64
C VAL A 334 -50.39 -40.38 -40.73
N VAL A 335 -49.55 -39.87 -41.62
CA VAL A 335 -49.40 -38.44 -41.91
C VAL A 335 -50.32 -38.09 -43.06
N ILE A 336 -51.25 -37.17 -42.82
CA ILE A 336 -52.15 -36.63 -43.83
C ILE A 336 -51.76 -35.18 -44.06
N TYR A 337 -51.56 -34.79 -45.32
CA TYR A 337 -51.28 -33.39 -45.69
C TYR A 337 -52.55 -32.71 -46.20
N SER A 338 -52.62 -31.39 -46.06
CA SER A 338 -53.54 -30.56 -46.84
C SER A 338 -53.10 -30.53 -48.30
N LYS A 339 -54.00 -30.20 -49.23
CA LYS A 339 -53.69 -30.13 -50.68
C LYS A 339 -52.58 -29.15 -51.02
N ASP A 340 -52.49 -28.03 -50.29
CA ASP A 340 -51.39 -27.07 -50.42
C ASP A 340 -50.05 -27.55 -49.83
N LYS A 341 -50.05 -28.70 -49.12
CA LYS A 341 -48.91 -29.28 -48.37
C LYS A 341 -48.38 -28.40 -47.24
N GLU A 342 -49.06 -27.32 -46.88
CA GLU A 342 -48.59 -26.38 -45.86
C GLU A 342 -48.99 -26.83 -44.44
N THR A 343 -50.01 -27.70 -44.30
CA THR A 343 -50.34 -28.38 -43.04
C THR A 343 -50.34 -29.88 -43.16
N TYR A 344 -50.01 -30.54 -42.04
CA TYR A 344 -50.23 -31.96 -41.87
C TYR A 344 -50.79 -32.27 -40.49
N ARG A 345 -51.40 -33.45 -40.37
CA ARG A 345 -51.77 -34.07 -39.12
C ARG A 345 -51.25 -35.49 -39.10
N ILE A 346 -50.86 -35.95 -37.92
CA ILE A 346 -50.38 -37.31 -37.72
C ILE A 346 -51.39 -38.03 -36.84
N ILE A 347 -51.90 -39.15 -37.32
CA ILE A 347 -52.66 -40.10 -36.51
C ILE A 347 -51.72 -41.23 -36.11
N GLY A 348 -51.46 -41.36 -34.81
CA GLY A 348 -50.76 -42.49 -34.21
C GLY A 348 -51.72 -43.68 -34.07
N VAL A 349 -51.51 -44.73 -34.86
CA VAL A 349 -52.31 -45.94 -34.84
C VAL A 349 -51.57 -47.01 -34.06
N SER A 350 -52.15 -47.41 -32.93
CA SER A 350 -51.68 -48.56 -32.16
C SER A 350 -52.55 -49.78 -32.49
N LEU A 351 -51.95 -50.82 -33.05
CA LEU A 351 -52.68 -52.06 -33.32
C LEU A 351 -52.92 -52.82 -32.02
N ILE A 352 -54.17 -53.13 -31.73
CA ILE A 352 -54.52 -54.07 -30.67
C ILE A 352 -54.59 -55.46 -31.30
N SER A 353 -53.67 -56.34 -30.87
CA SER A 353 -53.74 -57.77 -31.11
C SER A 353 -54.07 -58.46 -29.79
N ASP A 354 -54.79 -59.57 -29.83
CA ASP A 354 -54.90 -60.52 -28.70
C ASP A 354 -53.54 -61.18 -28.32
N ASN A 355 -52.40 -60.65 -28.79
CA ASN A 355 -51.04 -61.15 -28.53
C ASN A 355 -50.42 -60.48 -27.28
N ASN A 356 -51.12 -60.49 -26.14
CA ASN A 356 -50.58 -60.04 -24.85
C ASN A 356 -49.45 -60.95 -24.27
N ASN A 357 -48.72 -61.69 -25.11
CA ASN A 357 -47.80 -62.76 -24.72
C ASN A 357 -46.36 -62.57 -25.27
N ARG A 358 -45.75 -61.38 -25.13
CA ARG A 358 -44.34 -61.13 -25.52
C ARG A 358 -43.44 -60.68 -24.36
N PHE A 359 -42.15 -60.99 -24.48
CA PHE A 359 -41.10 -60.71 -23.50
C PHE A 359 -40.77 -59.21 -23.42
N LYS A 360 -40.86 -58.58 -22.23
CA LYS A 360 -40.66 -57.12 -22.04
C LYS A 360 -39.87 -56.74 -20.78
N LEU A 361 -38.86 -55.87 -20.95
CA LEU A 361 -38.05 -55.28 -19.87
C LEU A 361 -38.65 -53.94 -19.41
N ASP A 362 -38.43 -53.59 -18.13
CA ASP A 362 -38.90 -52.33 -17.51
C ASP A 362 -37.97 -51.14 -17.84
N GLU A 363 -36.67 -51.34 -17.74
CA GLU A 363 -35.64 -50.32 -17.97
C GLU A 363 -34.53 -50.85 -18.90
N ALA A 364 -34.07 -49.99 -19.81
CA ALA A 364 -33.03 -50.30 -20.79
C ALA A 364 -31.70 -49.59 -20.52
N TYR A 365 -31.57 -48.81 -19.43
CA TYR A 365 -30.37 -48.05 -19.11
C TYR A 365 -30.07 -48.05 -17.61
N PHE A 366 -28.83 -48.35 -17.24
CA PHE A 366 -28.39 -48.39 -15.84
C PHE A 366 -27.04 -47.69 -15.66
N ASP A 367 -26.96 -46.81 -14.66
CA ASP A 367 -25.71 -46.28 -14.11
C ASP A 367 -25.42 -46.99 -12.77
N VAL A 368 -24.35 -47.77 -12.71
CA VAL A 368 -24.07 -48.68 -11.58
C VAL A 368 -22.61 -48.60 -11.16
N LEU A 369 -22.32 -48.82 -9.89
CA LEU A 369 -20.94 -48.79 -9.39
C LEU A 369 -20.23 -50.13 -9.63
N VAL A 370 -18.91 -50.13 -9.77
CA VAL A 370 -18.09 -51.37 -9.82
C VAL A 370 -18.28 -52.21 -8.54
N ASN A 371 -18.24 -53.53 -8.66
CA ASN A 371 -18.41 -54.51 -7.57
C ASN A 371 -19.78 -54.42 -6.86
N THR A 372 -20.81 -53.94 -7.56
CA THR A 372 -22.19 -53.94 -7.05
C THR A 372 -23.07 -54.85 -7.89
N GLU A 373 -24.15 -55.34 -7.27
CA GLU A 373 -25.20 -56.05 -7.98
C GLU A 373 -26.29 -55.08 -8.43
N PHE A 374 -26.78 -55.26 -9.65
CA PHE A 374 -27.96 -54.56 -10.15
C PHE A 374 -28.92 -55.56 -10.76
N LYS A 375 -30.20 -55.19 -10.75
CA LYS A 375 -31.29 -56.08 -11.17
C LYS A 375 -32.04 -55.48 -12.34
N ILE A 376 -32.21 -56.26 -13.40
CA ILE A 376 -33.08 -55.92 -14.51
C ILE A 376 -34.44 -56.57 -14.27
N LYS A 377 -35.51 -55.77 -14.28
CA LYS A 377 -36.89 -56.22 -14.11
C LYS A 377 -37.49 -56.72 -15.42
N VAL A 378 -38.20 -57.84 -15.34
CA VAL A 378 -38.89 -58.49 -16.47
C VAL A 378 -40.35 -58.76 -16.08
N HIS A 379 -41.29 -58.28 -16.89
CA HIS A 379 -42.73 -58.46 -16.63
C HIS A 379 -43.12 -59.95 -16.60
N LYS A 380 -43.88 -60.36 -15.59
CA LYS A 380 -44.45 -61.71 -15.46
C LYS A 380 -45.78 -61.75 -16.23
N SER A 381 -45.77 -62.08 -17.52
CA SER A 381 -47.02 -62.41 -18.22
C SER A 381 -47.54 -63.76 -17.73
N ASN A 382 -48.86 -63.99 -17.81
CA ASN A 382 -49.59 -65.14 -17.23
C ASN A 382 -49.26 -66.53 -17.84
N LEU A 383 -48.04 -66.74 -18.34
CA LEU A 383 -47.58 -68.03 -18.88
C LEU A 383 -46.33 -68.48 -18.14
N SER A 384 -46.40 -69.70 -17.61
CA SER A 384 -45.30 -70.47 -17.02
C SER A 384 -44.11 -70.73 -17.97
N ASP A 385 -44.16 -70.26 -19.22
CA ASP A 385 -43.33 -70.77 -20.32
C ASP A 385 -42.41 -69.70 -20.97
N VAL A 386 -42.46 -68.44 -20.54
CA VAL A 386 -41.60 -67.35 -21.06
C VAL A 386 -40.51 -67.02 -20.05
N GLN A 387 -39.54 -67.92 -19.87
CA GLN A 387 -38.35 -67.63 -19.04
C GLN A 387 -37.38 -66.69 -19.80
N PRO A 388 -36.85 -65.63 -19.15
CA PRO A 388 -35.73 -64.87 -19.70
C PRO A 388 -34.50 -65.77 -19.86
N SER A 389 -33.76 -65.55 -20.94
CA SER A 389 -32.45 -66.15 -21.18
C SER A 389 -31.44 -65.06 -21.54
N LEU A 390 -30.21 -65.22 -21.05
CA LEU A 390 -29.11 -64.34 -21.43
C LEU A 390 -28.58 -64.77 -22.80
N ASN A 391 -28.56 -63.85 -23.76
CA ASN A 391 -28.00 -64.10 -25.07
C ASN A 391 -26.53 -63.68 -25.13
N LYS A 392 -26.26 -62.40 -24.84
CA LYS A 392 -24.91 -61.82 -24.96
C LYS A 392 -24.68 -60.66 -24.00
N ILE A 393 -23.46 -60.55 -23.50
CA ILE A 393 -22.93 -59.34 -22.87
C ILE A 393 -21.78 -58.85 -23.76
N SER A 394 -21.77 -57.57 -24.14
CA SER A 394 -20.72 -57.03 -25.01
C SER A 394 -19.34 -57.01 -24.36
N ASP A 395 -19.29 -56.91 -23.03
CA ASP A 395 -18.07 -56.90 -22.23
C ASP A 395 -18.28 -57.69 -20.93
N PRO A 396 -18.09 -59.03 -20.95
CA PRO A 396 -18.30 -59.90 -19.79
C PRO A 396 -17.25 -59.71 -18.69
N ASP A 397 -16.13 -59.04 -18.98
CA ASP A 397 -15.13 -58.67 -17.97
C ASP A 397 -15.58 -57.46 -17.14
N ALA A 398 -16.50 -56.65 -17.68
CA ALA A 398 -17.11 -55.53 -16.98
C ALA A 398 -18.40 -55.90 -16.23
N VAL A 399 -19.23 -56.76 -16.81
CA VAL A 399 -20.51 -57.18 -16.21
C VAL A 399 -20.66 -58.70 -16.30
N GLU A 400 -20.84 -59.34 -15.15
CA GLU A 400 -21.11 -60.78 -15.02
C GLU A 400 -22.59 -61.02 -14.73
N PHE A 401 -23.16 -62.01 -15.40
CA PHE A 401 -24.48 -62.53 -15.06
C PHE A 401 -24.39 -63.46 -13.84
N ILE A 402 -25.28 -63.24 -12.86
CA ILE A 402 -25.31 -64.01 -11.60
C ILE A 402 -26.39 -65.08 -11.64
N LYS A 403 -27.66 -64.67 -11.72
CA LYS A 403 -28.80 -65.59 -11.69
C LYS A 403 -30.08 -64.96 -12.24
N PHE A 404 -31.03 -65.84 -12.57
CA PHE A 404 -32.44 -65.50 -12.66
C PHE A 404 -33.08 -65.66 -11.28
N ASP A 405 -33.93 -64.73 -10.89
CA ASP A 405 -34.64 -64.74 -9.60
C ASP A 405 -36.15 -64.58 -9.85
N ASP A 406 -36.92 -65.61 -9.47
CA ASP A 406 -38.36 -65.77 -9.74
C ASP A 406 -39.22 -65.65 -8.46
N GLN A 407 -38.63 -65.25 -7.33
CA GLN A 407 -39.26 -65.30 -6.01
C GLN A 407 -40.32 -64.22 -5.75
N GLU A 408 -40.51 -63.23 -6.63
CA GLU A 408 -41.55 -62.21 -6.47
C GLU A 408 -42.82 -62.52 -7.29
N ILE A 409 -43.98 -62.21 -6.70
CA ILE A 409 -45.31 -62.60 -7.20
C ILE A 409 -45.63 -61.92 -8.55
N SER A 410 -45.09 -60.73 -8.81
CA SER A 410 -45.44 -59.87 -9.95
C SER A 410 -44.33 -59.66 -10.99
N TRP A 411 -43.08 -60.05 -10.71
CA TRP A 411 -41.91 -59.79 -11.58
C TRP A 411 -40.88 -60.92 -11.54
N ASN A 412 -40.16 -61.11 -12.65
CA ASN A 412 -38.91 -61.88 -12.69
C ASN A 412 -37.73 -60.89 -12.72
N TYR A 413 -36.63 -61.23 -12.06
CA TYR A 413 -35.41 -60.42 -12.06
C TYR A 413 -34.23 -61.16 -12.69
N ILE A 414 -33.40 -60.40 -13.38
CA ILE A 414 -32.10 -60.86 -13.88
C ILE A 414 -31.03 -60.09 -13.13
N ILE A 415 -30.23 -60.79 -12.34
CA ILE A 415 -29.23 -60.17 -11.47
C ILE A 415 -27.86 -60.24 -12.15
N PHE A 416 -27.21 -59.10 -12.21
CA PHE A 416 -25.85 -58.95 -12.72
C PHE A 416 -24.96 -58.36 -11.63
N ARG A 417 -23.67 -58.66 -11.71
CA ARG A 417 -22.62 -58.06 -10.87
C ARG A 417 -21.62 -57.35 -11.76
N THR A 418 -21.32 -56.11 -11.43
CA THR A 418 -20.27 -55.35 -12.11
C THR A 418 -18.91 -55.74 -11.56
N LYS A 419 -17.90 -55.84 -12.43
CA LYS A 419 -16.52 -56.25 -12.07
C LYS A 419 -15.48 -55.19 -12.43
N LYS A 420 -15.70 -54.45 -13.51
CA LYS A 420 -14.73 -53.50 -14.04
C LYS A 420 -15.43 -52.26 -14.59
N GLU A 421 -14.79 -51.11 -14.42
CA GLU A 421 -15.25 -49.85 -14.98
C GLU A 421 -15.35 -49.94 -16.50
N LYS A 422 -16.53 -49.61 -17.05
CA LYS A 422 -16.79 -49.61 -18.48
C LYS A 422 -18.08 -48.87 -18.80
N GLU A 423 -18.02 -47.95 -19.74
CA GLU A 423 -19.21 -47.32 -20.30
C GLU A 423 -19.77 -48.12 -21.47
N ASN A 424 -21.09 -48.03 -21.64
CA ASN A 424 -21.87 -48.59 -22.75
C ASN A 424 -21.77 -50.12 -22.89
N VAL A 425 -21.73 -50.85 -21.77
CA VAL A 425 -21.83 -52.31 -21.78
C VAL A 425 -23.24 -52.71 -22.21
N LYS A 426 -23.37 -53.43 -23.32
CA LYS A 426 -24.66 -53.87 -23.87
C LYS A 426 -24.96 -55.30 -23.41
N ILE A 427 -26.11 -55.50 -22.77
CA ILE A 427 -26.64 -56.79 -22.34
C ILE A 427 -27.86 -57.12 -23.19
N THR A 428 -27.80 -58.19 -23.98
CA THR A 428 -28.89 -58.65 -24.82
C THR A 428 -29.57 -59.87 -24.20
N LEU A 429 -30.89 -59.81 -24.07
CA LEU A 429 -31.75 -60.78 -23.41
C LEU A 429 -32.83 -61.28 -24.39
N ASN A 430 -33.14 -62.58 -24.33
CA ASN A 430 -34.15 -63.23 -25.18
C ASN A 430 -35.14 -64.05 -24.33
N SER A 431 -36.28 -64.42 -24.91
CA SER A 431 -37.17 -65.45 -24.36
C SER A 431 -36.71 -66.87 -24.73
N VAL A 432 -36.81 -67.82 -23.79
CA VAL A 432 -36.53 -69.26 -24.01
C VAL A 432 -37.47 -69.89 -25.05
N ALA A 433 -38.74 -69.47 -25.09
CA ALA A 433 -39.75 -70.07 -25.98
C ALA A 433 -39.65 -69.62 -27.45
N LEU A 434 -38.93 -68.51 -27.71
CA LEU A 434 -38.82 -67.88 -29.03
C LEU A 434 -37.38 -67.36 -29.24
N PRO A 435 -36.40 -68.23 -29.60
CA PRO A 435 -35.00 -67.85 -29.74
C PRO A 435 -34.68 -66.97 -30.97
N ASN A 436 -35.68 -66.62 -31.79
CA ASN A 436 -35.47 -65.78 -32.98
C ASN A 436 -35.23 -64.32 -32.60
N ALA A 437 -34.34 -63.64 -33.34
CA ALA A 437 -33.85 -62.29 -33.07
C ALA A 437 -34.92 -61.18 -32.93
N GLN A 438 -36.17 -61.44 -33.36
CA GLN A 438 -37.27 -60.47 -33.34
C GLN A 438 -37.79 -60.13 -31.93
N ASP A 439 -37.52 -60.95 -30.90
CA ASP A 439 -37.93 -60.69 -29.50
C ASP A 439 -36.73 -60.45 -28.56
N SER A 440 -35.56 -60.10 -29.10
CA SER A 440 -34.37 -59.77 -28.30
C SER A 440 -34.40 -58.32 -27.81
N GLN A 441 -34.12 -58.09 -26.53
CA GLN A 441 -34.04 -56.74 -25.94
C GLN A 441 -32.64 -56.44 -25.44
N THR A 442 -32.19 -55.19 -25.58
CA THR A 442 -30.85 -54.76 -25.16
C THR A 442 -30.93 -53.71 -24.06
N VAL A 443 -30.13 -53.90 -23.01
CA VAL A 443 -29.90 -52.96 -21.91
C VAL A 443 -28.49 -52.39 -22.02
N ILE A 444 -28.36 -51.09 -21.80
CA ILE A 444 -27.08 -50.38 -21.75
C ILE A 444 -26.71 -50.13 -20.29
N VAL A 445 -25.51 -50.53 -19.91
CA VAL A 445 -25.00 -50.41 -18.54
C VAL A 445 -23.70 -49.61 -18.54
N ASN A 446 -23.67 -48.57 -17.72
CA ASN A 446 -22.50 -47.77 -17.44
C ASN A 446 -21.97 -48.11 -16.05
N VAL A 447 -20.83 -48.77 -16.02
CA VAL A 447 -20.17 -49.16 -14.78
C VAL A 447 -19.19 -48.05 -14.37
N LYS A 448 -19.55 -47.31 -13.32
CA LYS A 448 -18.77 -46.20 -12.76
C LYS A 448 -17.89 -46.67 -11.59
N PRO A 449 -16.73 -46.05 -11.35
CA PRO A 449 -15.86 -46.42 -10.24
C PRO A 449 -16.49 -46.00 -8.92
N THR A 450 -16.27 -46.80 -7.87
CA THR A 450 -16.74 -46.48 -6.52
C THR A 450 -15.91 -45.32 -5.96
N ARG A 451 -16.58 -44.24 -5.52
CA ARG A 451 -15.93 -43.11 -4.87
C ARG A 451 -15.36 -43.55 -3.52
N ILE A 452 -14.07 -43.32 -3.32
CA ILE A 452 -13.38 -43.54 -2.05
C ILE A 452 -12.64 -42.25 -1.70
N ASP A 453 -13.02 -41.62 -0.59
CA ASP A 453 -12.39 -40.37 -0.15
C ASP A 453 -10.97 -40.65 0.36
N PHE A 454 -9.98 -39.98 -0.21
CA PHE A 454 -8.60 -40.03 0.29
C PHE A 454 -8.48 -39.30 1.63
N LYS A 455 -7.65 -39.83 2.53
CA LYS A 455 -7.48 -39.34 3.91
C LYS A 455 -6.04 -38.94 4.14
N LEU A 456 -5.81 -37.67 4.43
CA LEU A 456 -4.49 -37.14 4.75
C LEU A 456 -4.15 -37.40 6.23
N GLU A 457 -2.88 -37.67 6.53
CA GLU A 457 -2.43 -37.84 7.91
C GLU A 457 -2.50 -36.54 8.73
N THR A 458 -2.35 -35.40 8.04
CA THR A 458 -2.43 -34.05 8.60
C THR A 458 -2.99 -33.10 7.55
N THR A 459 -3.69 -32.08 8.01
CA THR A 459 -4.15 -30.95 7.20
C THR A 459 -3.25 -29.72 7.39
N TYR A 460 -2.17 -29.84 8.15
CA TYR A 460 -1.24 -28.75 8.45
C TYR A 460 0.21 -29.20 8.31
N VAL A 461 1.02 -28.37 7.66
CA VAL A 461 2.46 -28.57 7.46
C VAL A 461 3.21 -27.31 7.86
N LEU A 462 4.13 -27.44 8.83
CA LEU A 462 5.14 -26.45 9.13
C LEU A 462 6.47 -26.89 8.51
N MET A 463 7.12 -26.01 7.75
CA MET A 463 8.38 -26.31 7.08
C MET A 463 9.30 -25.09 7.01
N ASN A 464 10.59 -25.33 6.82
CA ASN A 464 11.57 -24.28 6.54
C ASN A 464 11.69 -24.02 5.03
N VAL A 465 12.16 -22.82 4.66
CA VAL A 465 12.52 -22.51 3.27
C VAL A 465 13.55 -23.50 2.74
N GLY A 466 13.31 -24.03 1.54
CA GLY A 466 14.18 -25.01 0.88
C GLY A 466 14.04 -26.44 1.43
N GLU A 467 13.11 -26.68 2.36
CA GLU A 467 12.78 -28.02 2.84
C GLU A 467 11.76 -28.70 1.91
N THR A 468 11.72 -30.03 1.96
CA THR A 468 10.66 -30.85 1.36
C THR A 468 9.94 -31.61 2.46
N ARG A 469 8.62 -31.51 2.49
CA ARG A 469 7.75 -32.26 3.41
C ARG A 469 6.83 -33.20 2.64
N LYS A 470 6.46 -34.29 3.29
CA LYS A 470 5.51 -35.29 2.77
C LYS A 470 4.29 -35.30 3.66
N VAL A 471 3.10 -35.33 3.06
CA VAL A 471 1.82 -35.55 3.74
C VAL A 471 1.30 -36.90 3.29
N LYS A 472 1.37 -37.89 4.17
CA LYS A 472 0.94 -39.26 3.86
C LYS A 472 -0.55 -39.34 3.61
N ILE A 473 -0.94 -40.14 2.61
CA ILE A 473 -2.33 -40.52 2.36
C ILE A 473 -2.55 -41.84 3.10
N THR A 474 -3.24 -41.77 4.23
CA THR A 474 -3.37 -42.87 5.20
C THR A 474 -4.11 -44.09 4.64
N ASN A 475 -5.00 -43.89 3.69
CA ASN A 475 -5.78 -44.94 3.02
C ASN A 475 -5.40 -45.12 1.54
N PHE A 476 -4.17 -44.80 1.14
CA PHE A 476 -3.77 -44.85 -0.28
C PHE A 476 -3.98 -46.23 -0.91
N ASP A 477 -3.72 -47.31 -0.16
CA ASP A 477 -3.91 -48.69 -0.64
C ASP A 477 -5.39 -49.04 -0.86
N ASP A 478 -6.32 -48.31 -0.24
CA ASP A 478 -7.76 -48.48 -0.45
C ASP A 478 -8.24 -47.72 -1.70
N LEU A 479 -7.43 -46.79 -2.23
CA LEU A 479 -7.74 -46.03 -3.46
C LEU A 479 -7.42 -46.87 -4.70
N ILE A 480 -8.04 -48.04 -4.83
CA ILE A 480 -7.76 -49.05 -5.87
C ILE A 480 -7.80 -48.43 -7.29
N ASP A 481 -8.66 -47.45 -7.51
CA ASP A 481 -8.76 -46.69 -8.76
C ASP A 481 -8.02 -45.33 -8.67
N LYS A 482 -7.15 -45.05 -9.64
CA LYS A 482 -6.40 -43.79 -9.76
C LYS A 482 -7.30 -42.55 -9.83
N LYS A 483 -8.56 -42.68 -10.25
CA LYS A 483 -9.55 -41.58 -10.23
C LYS A 483 -9.90 -41.12 -8.82
N ASN A 484 -9.65 -41.95 -7.80
CA ASN A 484 -9.76 -41.59 -6.39
C ASN A 484 -8.48 -40.94 -5.83
N TYR A 485 -7.38 -40.86 -6.60
CA TYR A 485 -6.15 -40.22 -6.12
C TYR A 485 -6.35 -38.71 -5.99
N PRO A 486 -5.80 -38.09 -4.92
CA PRO A 486 -5.80 -36.64 -4.78
C PRO A 486 -4.93 -35.99 -5.86
N LYS A 487 -5.51 -35.09 -6.65
CA LYS A 487 -4.79 -34.22 -7.58
C LYS A 487 -4.73 -32.80 -7.03
N VAL A 488 -3.63 -32.11 -7.28
CA VAL A 488 -3.49 -30.70 -6.88
C VAL A 488 -4.35 -29.84 -7.80
N GLN A 489 -5.35 -29.17 -7.22
CA GLN A 489 -6.28 -28.34 -7.98
C GLN A 489 -5.83 -26.88 -8.02
N SER A 490 -5.47 -26.32 -6.86
CA SER A 490 -5.08 -24.91 -6.75
C SER A 490 -4.34 -24.62 -5.44
N TRP A 491 -3.46 -23.63 -5.48
CA TRP A 491 -2.88 -22.95 -4.33
C TRP A 491 -2.48 -21.53 -4.78
N THR A 492 -2.10 -20.64 -3.85
CA THR A 492 -1.94 -19.21 -4.18
C THR A 492 -0.52 -18.88 -4.65
N ASN A 493 0.48 -19.52 -4.06
CA ASN A 493 1.89 -19.18 -4.18
C ASN A 493 2.63 -20.20 -5.07
N HIS A 494 2.27 -20.23 -6.37
CA HIS A 494 2.79 -21.17 -7.36
C HIS A 494 4.29 -21.07 -7.62
N ASN A 495 4.90 -19.91 -7.35
CA ASN A 495 6.33 -19.69 -7.55
C ASN A 495 7.16 -20.10 -6.33
N GLU A 496 6.50 -20.35 -5.20
CA GLU A 496 7.13 -20.56 -3.90
C GLU A 496 6.96 -21.98 -3.35
N PHE A 497 5.99 -22.72 -3.88
CA PHE A 497 5.81 -24.14 -3.59
C PHE A 497 5.66 -24.97 -4.86
N LYS A 498 6.29 -26.13 -4.83
CA LYS A 498 6.02 -27.23 -5.76
C LYS A 498 5.28 -28.33 -5.01
N VAL A 499 4.10 -28.67 -5.50
CA VAL A 499 3.23 -29.67 -4.88
C VAL A 499 2.99 -30.79 -5.89
N THR A 500 3.30 -32.03 -5.51
CA THR A 500 3.11 -33.19 -6.39
C THR A 500 2.62 -34.40 -5.61
N LEU A 501 1.82 -35.25 -6.24
CA LEU A 501 1.51 -36.58 -5.72
C LEU A 501 2.68 -37.53 -6.01
N SER A 502 3.18 -38.23 -4.99
CA SER A 502 4.10 -39.37 -5.14
C SER A 502 3.33 -40.66 -4.93
N GLU A 503 3.14 -41.44 -6.01
CA GLU A 503 2.49 -42.76 -5.93
C GLU A 503 3.36 -43.76 -5.13
N ASP A 504 4.69 -43.73 -5.31
CA ASP A 504 5.63 -44.62 -4.62
C ASP A 504 5.67 -44.37 -3.10
N ASP A 505 5.69 -43.10 -2.69
CA ASP A 505 5.68 -42.71 -1.28
C ASP A 505 4.27 -42.61 -0.69
N LYS A 506 3.22 -42.84 -1.49
CA LYS A 506 1.81 -42.74 -1.08
C LYS A 506 1.50 -41.42 -0.35
N SER A 507 2.03 -40.31 -0.85
CA SER A 507 1.99 -39.01 -0.16
C SER A 507 1.96 -37.83 -1.11
N ILE A 508 1.46 -36.70 -0.61
CA ILE A 508 1.61 -35.39 -1.26
C ILE A 508 2.96 -34.81 -0.83
N ILE A 509 3.81 -34.53 -1.81
CA ILE A 509 5.12 -33.92 -1.61
C ILE A 509 4.94 -32.41 -1.77
N ILE A 510 5.41 -31.65 -0.78
CA ILE A 510 5.39 -30.19 -0.75
C ILE A 510 6.83 -29.71 -0.60
N GLU A 511 7.36 -29.09 -1.64
CA GLU A 511 8.73 -28.55 -1.69
C GLU A 511 8.67 -27.02 -1.72
N SER A 512 9.42 -26.36 -0.84
CA SER A 512 9.54 -24.90 -0.85
C SER A 512 10.60 -24.45 -1.86
N LEU A 513 10.22 -23.58 -2.79
CA LEU A 513 11.07 -23.04 -3.84
C LEU A 513 11.58 -21.64 -3.47
N ASN A 514 12.88 -21.52 -3.13
CA ASN A 514 13.65 -20.27 -3.02
C ASN A 514 12.88 -19.00 -2.55
N THR A 515 12.13 -19.13 -1.45
CA THR A 515 11.32 -18.04 -0.91
C THR A 515 12.15 -17.18 0.03
N SER A 516 12.23 -15.87 -0.19
CA SER A 516 13.00 -14.98 0.70
C SER A 516 12.23 -14.49 1.92
N LYS A 517 10.99 -14.94 2.13
CA LYS A 517 10.11 -14.50 3.23
C LYS A 517 9.21 -15.65 3.73
N PRO A 518 8.66 -15.55 4.95
CA PRO A 518 7.66 -16.50 5.43
C PRO A 518 6.40 -16.45 4.56
N ILE A 519 5.82 -17.62 4.28
CA ILE A 519 4.63 -17.76 3.43
C ILE A 519 3.65 -18.71 4.09
N ASN A 520 2.38 -18.31 4.11
CA ASN A 520 1.26 -19.18 4.42
C ASN A 520 0.47 -19.42 3.14
N ASP A 521 0.09 -20.67 2.88
CA ASP A 521 -0.77 -21.02 1.76
C ASP A 521 -1.71 -22.17 2.13
N ARG A 522 -2.73 -22.37 1.30
CA ARG A 522 -3.69 -23.46 1.43
C ARG A 522 -3.75 -24.23 0.11
N ILE A 523 -3.22 -25.45 0.13
CA ILE A 523 -3.24 -26.37 -1.00
C ILE A 523 -4.59 -27.08 -1.04
N HIS A 524 -5.30 -26.95 -2.15
CA HIS A 524 -6.53 -27.69 -2.41
C HIS A 524 -6.23 -28.94 -3.24
N LEU A 525 -6.67 -30.09 -2.72
CA LEU A 525 -6.54 -31.40 -3.34
C LEU A 525 -7.93 -31.92 -3.71
N LYS A 526 -8.10 -32.44 -4.93
CA LYS A 526 -9.36 -33.00 -5.44
C LYS A 526 -9.13 -34.24 -6.30
N SER A 527 -9.95 -35.28 -6.11
CA SER A 527 -9.96 -36.47 -6.97
C SER A 527 -10.92 -36.30 -8.16
N ASP A 528 -10.77 -37.12 -9.20
CA ASP A 528 -11.70 -37.11 -10.36
C ASP A 528 -13.11 -37.57 -9.96
N THR A 529 -13.22 -38.39 -8.91
CA THR A 529 -14.49 -38.82 -8.30
C THR A 529 -15.14 -37.77 -7.39
N GLY A 530 -14.46 -36.64 -7.15
CA GLY A 530 -15.00 -35.49 -6.40
C GLY A 530 -14.72 -35.48 -4.90
N ALA A 531 -13.81 -36.32 -4.38
CA ALA A 531 -13.32 -36.20 -3.01
C ALA A 531 -12.37 -34.99 -2.87
N GLU A 532 -12.47 -34.23 -1.78
CA GLU A 532 -11.72 -32.98 -1.59
C GLU A 532 -11.05 -32.93 -0.20
N ALA A 533 -9.86 -32.33 -0.13
CA ALA A 533 -9.21 -31.98 1.13
C ALA A 533 -8.30 -30.75 0.97
N PHE A 534 -7.93 -30.15 2.10
CA PHE A 534 -7.05 -28.99 2.14
C PHE A 534 -5.85 -29.23 3.06
N VAL A 535 -4.69 -28.74 2.64
CA VAL A 535 -3.48 -28.70 3.47
C VAL A 535 -3.05 -27.25 3.63
N GLU A 536 -3.07 -26.77 4.87
CA GLU A 536 -2.46 -25.50 5.23
C GLU A 536 -0.94 -25.68 5.36
N VAL A 537 -0.19 -24.86 4.65
CA VAL A 537 1.27 -24.89 4.65
C VAL A 537 1.80 -23.57 5.17
N LYS A 538 2.60 -23.65 6.24
CA LYS A 538 3.36 -22.53 6.78
C LYS A 538 4.84 -22.77 6.53
N CYS A 539 5.43 -21.95 5.68
CA CYS A 539 6.86 -21.91 5.44
C CYS A 539 7.50 -20.78 6.24
N ILE A 540 8.51 -21.11 7.05
CA ILE A 540 9.25 -20.15 7.88
C ILE A 540 10.71 -20.06 7.40
N VAL A 541 11.32 -18.89 7.59
CA VAL A 541 12.76 -18.71 7.35
C VAL A 541 13.52 -19.33 8.53
N PRO A 542 14.51 -20.21 8.29
CA PRO A 542 15.31 -20.77 9.38
C PRO A 542 16.08 -19.67 10.10
N GLU A 543 16.00 -19.67 11.43
CA GLU A 543 16.65 -18.68 12.27
C GLU A 543 18.17 -18.88 12.26
N VAL A 544 18.89 -17.84 11.86
CA VAL A 544 20.35 -17.76 12.00
C VAL A 544 20.65 -16.44 12.69
N SER A 545 21.18 -16.49 13.91
CA SER A 545 21.53 -15.29 14.66
C SER A 545 22.73 -14.61 14.01
N PHE A 546 22.63 -13.31 13.72
CA PHE A 546 23.77 -12.53 13.24
C PHE A 546 24.81 -12.38 14.34
N GLN A 547 26.08 -12.27 13.95
CA GLN A 547 27.20 -12.06 14.84
C GLN A 547 27.95 -10.81 14.40
N LEU A 548 27.85 -9.74 15.20
CA LEU A 548 28.63 -8.53 15.02
C LEU A 548 29.97 -8.65 15.74
N GLU A 549 30.97 -7.91 15.28
CA GLU A 549 32.21 -7.76 16.03
C GLU A 549 31.99 -6.98 17.33
N ASN A 550 32.88 -7.21 18.30
CA ASN A 550 32.85 -6.52 19.58
C ASN A 550 34.08 -5.60 19.64
N PRO A 551 33.96 -4.32 19.21
CA PRO A 551 35.10 -3.42 19.18
C PRO A 551 35.50 -3.01 20.59
N TYR A 552 36.77 -2.61 20.76
CA TYR A 552 37.27 -2.10 22.03
C TYR A 552 36.58 -0.80 22.48
N ASN A 553 36.08 0.00 21.53
CA ASN A 553 35.33 1.22 21.81
C ASN A 553 34.19 1.45 20.79
N MET A 554 32.98 1.67 21.30
CA MET A 554 31.74 1.96 20.58
C MET A 554 31.35 3.45 20.54
N ASP A 555 32.09 4.34 21.21
CA ASP A 555 31.76 5.76 21.31
C ASP A 555 31.66 6.42 19.93
N LEU A 556 30.71 7.33 19.80
CA LEU A 556 30.46 8.12 18.58
C LEU A 556 30.64 9.60 18.88
N ILE A 557 31.50 10.27 18.12
CA ILE A 557 31.86 11.67 18.36
C ILE A 557 31.13 12.57 17.35
N LEU A 558 30.17 13.34 17.81
CA LEU A 558 29.40 14.27 16.98
C LEU A 558 30.30 15.35 16.37
N ASN A 559 29.96 15.80 15.16
CA ASN A 559 30.69 16.82 14.40
C ASN A 559 32.16 16.46 14.07
N SER A 560 32.63 15.26 14.40
CA SER A 560 33.90 14.70 13.93
C SER A 560 33.62 13.90 12.66
N GLY A 561 34.03 14.41 11.49
CA GLY A 561 33.59 13.89 10.19
C GLY A 561 33.80 12.38 9.97
N THR A 562 34.76 11.75 10.65
CA THR A 562 34.99 10.29 10.57
C THR A 562 34.64 9.53 11.84
N GLU A 563 34.57 10.18 13.00
CA GLU A 563 34.37 9.52 14.30
C GLU A 563 32.90 9.55 14.77
N ASN A 564 32.03 10.25 14.04
CA ASN A 564 30.58 10.13 14.19
C ASN A 564 30.01 8.82 13.58
N VAL A 565 30.87 7.97 12.98
CA VAL A 565 30.49 6.70 12.36
C VAL A 565 31.31 5.54 12.95
N LYS A 566 30.62 4.45 13.32
CA LYS A 566 31.22 3.14 13.61
C LYS A 566 30.82 2.13 12.57
N LYS A 567 31.76 1.29 12.17
CA LYS A 567 31.55 0.20 11.22
C LYS A 567 31.87 -1.10 11.93
N LEU A 568 30.86 -1.97 12.04
CA LEU A 568 30.95 -3.26 12.72
C LEU A 568 30.86 -4.39 11.71
N LYS A 569 31.92 -5.18 11.56
CA LYS A 569 31.89 -6.37 10.70
C LYS A 569 30.84 -7.38 11.16
N ILE A 570 30.05 -7.88 10.21
CA ILE A 570 29.12 -9.00 10.42
C ILE A 570 29.91 -10.29 10.19
N LYS A 571 30.37 -10.94 11.27
CA LYS A 571 31.31 -12.07 11.24
C LYS A 571 30.78 -13.27 10.44
N ASN A 572 29.48 -13.51 10.51
CA ASN A 572 28.81 -14.63 9.83
C ASN A 572 27.95 -14.18 8.64
N TYR A 573 28.27 -13.04 8.00
CA TYR A 573 27.47 -12.47 6.91
C TYR A 573 27.09 -13.49 5.82
N ASP A 574 28.06 -14.30 5.38
CA ASP A 574 27.84 -15.29 4.31
C ASP A 574 26.89 -16.44 4.71
N ASN A 575 26.66 -16.63 6.02
CA ASN A 575 25.70 -17.60 6.55
C ASN A 575 24.28 -17.00 6.68
N LEU A 576 24.14 -15.68 6.63
CA LEU A 576 22.86 -14.96 6.71
C LEU A 576 22.22 -14.89 5.31
N LYS A 577 21.80 -16.04 4.78
CA LYS A 577 21.24 -16.14 3.42
C LYS A 577 19.94 -15.36 3.21
N TYR A 578 19.21 -15.05 4.29
CA TYR A 578 17.90 -14.41 4.27
C TYR A 578 17.94 -13.06 4.99
N GLU A 579 17.28 -12.04 4.43
CA GLU A 579 17.32 -10.67 4.98
C GLU A 579 16.73 -10.57 6.39
N GLN A 580 15.79 -11.46 6.76
CA GLN A 580 15.22 -11.49 8.11
C GLN A 580 16.24 -11.85 9.20
N ASN A 581 17.34 -12.50 8.81
CA ASN A 581 18.43 -12.86 9.70
C ASN A 581 19.48 -11.74 9.82
N MET A 582 19.38 -10.69 8.98
CA MET A 582 20.31 -9.56 8.99
C MET A 582 19.94 -8.53 10.08
N PRO A 583 20.93 -7.81 10.67
CA PRO A 583 20.67 -6.72 11.60
C PRO A 583 19.96 -5.57 10.89
N LYS A 584 18.71 -5.27 11.28
CA LYS A 584 17.81 -4.38 10.54
C LYS A 584 17.29 -3.20 11.35
N ASP A 585 17.00 -3.42 12.63
CA ASP A 585 16.49 -2.39 13.54
C ASP A 585 17.43 -2.26 14.74
N PHE A 586 17.24 -1.22 15.53
CA PHE A 586 17.97 -1.00 16.77
C PHE A 586 17.09 -0.33 17.80
N ASP A 587 17.30 -0.62 19.08
CA ASP A 587 16.69 0.13 20.18
C ASP A 587 17.75 0.88 20.97
N LEU A 588 17.33 2.03 21.52
CA LEU A 588 18.16 2.82 22.44
C LEU A 588 17.50 2.87 23.81
N ASN A 589 18.30 2.57 24.82
CA ASN A 589 17.96 2.86 26.20
C ASN A 589 18.98 3.85 26.77
N ILE A 590 18.48 4.99 27.23
CA ILE A 590 19.30 6.05 27.84
C ILE A 590 18.80 6.25 29.26
N ASN A 591 19.70 6.06 30.24
CA ASN A 591 19.39 6.20 31.67
C ASN A 591 18.18 5.38 32.15
N GLY A 592 18.00 4.16 31.62
CA GLY A 592 16.90 3.27 31.98
C GLY A 592 15.59 3.51 31.21
N LYS A 593 15.49 4.60 30.43
CA LYS A 593 14.35 4.88 29.55
C LYS A 593 14.62 4.32 28.15
N GLN A 594 13.77 3.40 27.71
CA GLN A 594 13.72 2.98 26.31
C GLN A 594 13.03 4.07 25.46
N LEU A 595 13.69 4.47 24.38
CA LEU A 595 13.23 5.54 23.51
C LEU A 595 12.22 5.04 22.46
N SER A 596 11.28 5.90 22.09
CA SER A 596 10.36 5.68 20.96
C SER A 596 11.08 5.73 19.61
N LEU A 597 10.39 5.31 18.54
CA LEU A 597 10.94 5.27 17.18
C LEU A 597 11.46 6.65 16.71
N ASP A 598 10.68 7.71 16.94
CA ASP A 598 11.05 9.07 16.54
C ASP A 598 12.21 9.61 17.39
N GLU A 599 12.20 9.33 18.69
CA GLU A 599 13.30 9.71 19.59
C GLU A 599 14.62 9.02 19.20
N LYS A 600 14.62 7.70 18.94
CA LYS A 600 15.85 6.97 18.60
C LYS A 600 16.41 7.36 17.23
N ASN A 601 15.54 7.64 16.26
CA ASN A 601 15.93 8.04 14.90
C ASN A 601 16.44 9.48 14.80
N ASN A 602 16.23 10.31 15.82
CA ASN A 602 16.86 11.63 15.94
C ASN A 602 18.23 11.59 16.63
N ILE A 603 18.68 10.40 17.07
CA ILE A 603 19.92 10.23 17.81
C ILE A 603 20.92 9.40 16.99
N LEU A 604 20.48 8.25 16.47
CA LEU A 604 21.31 7.32 15.70
C LEU A 604 20.62 6.88 14.41
N LYS A 605 21.43 6.51 13.42
CA LYS A 605 21.02 5.81 12.20
C LYS A 605 21.89 4.57 12.04
N THR A 606 21.29 3.45 11.63
CA THR A 606 22.01 2.23 11.28
C THR A 606 21.75 1.82 9.83
N GLU A 607 22.77 1.33 9.13
CA GLU A 607 22.67 0.89 7.74
C GLU A 607 23.60 -0.31 7.47
N ILE A 608 23.16 -1.28 6.67
CA ILE A 608 24.02 -2.39 6.26
C ILE A 608 24.76 -2.03 4.99
N ASP A 609 26.09 -2.00 5.06
CA ASP A 609 26.96 -1.98 3.89
C ASP A 609 27.19 -3.42 3.42
N LYS A 610 26.35 -3.83 2.45
CA LYS A 610 26.36 -5.18 1.85
C LYS A 610 27.67 -5.50 1.10
N VAL A 611 28.39 -4.48 0.61
CA VAL A 611 29.64 -4.67 -0.15
C VAL A 611 30.77 -5.05 0.79
N ASN A 612 30.90 -4.32 1.90
CA ASN A 612 31.95 -4.56 2.89
C ASN A 612 31.53 -5.50 4.04
N LYS A 613 30.28 -6.00 4.01
CA LYS A 613 29.72 -6.96 4.98
C LYS A 613 29.73 -6.43 6.42
N GLN A 614 29.31 -5.19 6.60
CA GLN A 614 29.38 -4.47 7.88
C GLN A 614 28.09 -3.71 8.19
N LEU A 615 27.78 -3.57 9.47
CA LEU A 615 26.77 -2.65 9.99
C LEU A 615 27.43 -1.30 10.25
N VAL A 616 26.90 -0.25 9.64
CA VAL A 616 27.33 1.14 9.82
C VAL A 616 26.37 1.80 10.79
N ILE A 617 26.91 2.37 11.87
CA ILE A 617 26.18 3.10 12.91
C ILE A 617 26.65 4.55 12.86
N THR A 618 25.74 5.49 12.69
CA THR A 618 26.04 6.92 12.55
C THR A 618 25.28 7.72 13.60
N ALA A 619 26.00 8.49 14.41
CA ALA A 619 25.40 9.47 15.30
C ALA A 619 24.95 10.71 14.50
N ILE A 620 23.67 11.05 14.65
CA ILE A 620 23.02 12.17 13.96
C ILE A 620 22.36 13.17 14.92
N SER A 621 22.59 12.99 16.22
CA SER A 621 21.99 13.87 17.23
C SER A 621 22.59 15.26 17.28
N GLU A 622 21.81 16.22 17.79
CA GLU A 622 22.25 17.58 18.11
C GLU A 622 22.87 17.72 19.52
N LYS A 623 22.64 16.74 20.39
CA LYS A 623 23.10 16.70 21.79
C LYS A 623 23.88 15.41 22.09
N GLY A 624 24.73 15.45 23.11
CA GLY A 624 25.44 14.27 23.61
C GLY A 624 24.59 13.43 24.56
N TYR A 625 24.90 12.14 24.66
CA TYR A 625 24.30 11.18 25.59
C TYR A 625 25.36 10.24 26.15
N SER A 626 25.28 9.96 27.45
CA SER A 626 26.17 9.01 28.11
C SER A 626 25.44 7.73 28.50
N ASN A 627 26.19 6.61 28.62
CA ASN A 627 25.66 5.30 29.02
C ASN A 627 24.48 4.83 28.14
N VAL A 628 24.59 5.03 26.83
CA VAL A 628 23.58 4.60 25.87
C VAL A 628 23.71 3.10 25.64
N ASN A 629 22.66 2.35 25.94
CA ASN A 629 22.57 0.93 25.60
C ASN A 629 21.88 0.79 24.23
N LEU A 630 22.69 0.47 23.21
CA LEU A 630 22.28 0.21 21.85
C LEU A 630 22.05 -1.28 21.65
N THR A 631 20.81 -1.68 21.35
CA THR A 631 20.48 -3.07 21.01
C THR A 631 20.13 -3.20 19.54
N ILE A 632 21.00 -3.82 18.75
CA ILE A 632 20.74 -4.15 17.35
C ILE A 632 19.88 -5.41 17.27
N LYS A 633 18.89 -5.44 16.38
CA LYS A 633 17.94 -6.53 16.19
C LYS A 633 17.77 -6.89 14.72
N SER A 634 17.52 -8.17 14.47
CA SER A 634 17.04 -8.67 13.18
C SER A 634 15.54 -8.94 13.25
N GLU A 635 14.91 -9.10 12.10
CA GLU A 635 13.46 -9.33 12.00
C GLU A 635 13.03 -10.67 12.62
N ASN A 636 13.91 -11.67 12.56
CA ASN A 636 13.69 -13.00 13.15
C ASN A 636 13.88 -13.07 14.67
N GLY A 637 14.28 -11.98 15.34
CA GLY A 637 14.41 -11.90 16.81
C GLY A 637 15.83 -12.02 17.39
N SER A 638 16.86 -12.31 16.58
CA SER A 638 18.25 -12.24 17.05
C SER A 638 18.63 -10.82 17.43
N GLN A 639 19.42 -10.66 18.50
CA GLN A 639 19.81 -9.34 19.01
C GLN A 639 21.21 -9.32 19.61
N MET A 640 21.87 -8.16 19.56
CA MET A 640 23.14 -7.88 20.23
C MET A 640 23.13 -6.47 20.81
N SER A 641 23.69 -6.30 22.01
CA SER A 641 23.70 -5.02 22.72
C SER A 641 25.12 -4.49 22.95
N TYR A 642 25.23 -3.16 22.92
CA TYR A 642 26.46 -2.41 23.13
C TYR A 642 26.22 -1.26 24.10
N LEU A 643 27.21 -0.98 24.94
CA LEU A 643 27.24 0.25 25.74
C LEU A 643 28.16 1.26 25.04
N LEU A 644 27.69 2.50 24.87
CA LEU A 644 28.48 3.56 24.26
C LEU A 644 28.12 4.95 24.80
N ASP A 645 29.01 5.90 24.58
CA ASP A 645 28.70 7.34 24.69
C ASP A 645 28.55 7.95 23.29
N ILE A 646 27.56 8.84 23.15
CA ILE A 646 27.44 9.76 22.01
C ILE A 646 27.96 11.11 22.50
N VAL A 647 29.19 11.45 22.14
CA VAL A 647 29.88 12.61 22.70
C VAL A 647 29.72 13.80 21.77
N LYS A 648 29.31 14.94 22.32
CA LYS A 648 29.39 16.24 21.65
C LYS A 648 30.62 16.98 22.19
N PRO A 649 31.72 17.07 21.43
CA PRO A 649 32.90 17.77 21.90
C PRO A 649 32.61 19.25 22.17
N ILE A 650 33.17 19.76 23.26
CA ILE A 650 33.06 21.16 23.64
C ILE A 650 34.34 21.88 23.21
N LYS A 651 34.18 23.04 22.57
CA LYS A 651 35.32 23.87 22.22
C LYS A 651 35.85 24.56 23.48
N LEU A 652 37.16 24.55 23.69
CA LEU A 652 37.78 25.26 24.81
C LEU A 652 37.48 26.75 24.77
N GLU A 653 37.26 27.33 23.58
CA GLU A 653 36.91 28.74 23.48
C GLU A 653 35.53 29.06 24.06
N ASP A 654 34.66 28.06 24.18
CA ASP A 654 33.25 28.17 24.60
C ASP A 654 33.05 27.92 26.11
N ILE A 655 34.09 27.54 26.87
CA ILE A 655 34.00 27.38 28.33
C ILE A 655 34.28 28.69 29.06
N ASN A 656 33.79 28.83 30.30
CA ASN A 656 34.08 29.97 31.17
C ASN A 656 35.57 30.05 31.48
N LYS A 657 36.14 31.24 31.27
CA LYS A 657 37.58 31.52 31.39
C LYS A 657 37.91 32.40 32.60
N ASP A 658 36.90 32.82 33.36
CA ASP A 658 37.03 33.81 34.43
C ASP A 658 36.56 33.25 35.82
N ALA A 659 36.92 34.00 36.87
CA ALA A 659 37.47 33.50 38.15
C ALA A 659 36.55 32.75 39.14
N ILE A 660 37.12 31.67 39.69
CA ILE A 660 36.90 31.12 41.04
C ILE A 660 38.26 31.15 41.78
N SER A 661 38.26 31.11 43.11
CA SER A 661 39.48 30.98 43.93
C SER A 661 40.14 29.61 43.74
N VAL A 662 41.44 29.60 43.48
CA VAL A 662 42.27 28.39 43.45
C VAL A 662 42.98 28.26 44.80
N VAL A 663 43.02 27.04 45.35
CA VAL A 663 43.64 26.78 46.67
C VAL A 663 45.17 26.84 46.58
N GLU A 664 45.74 26.20 45.57
CA GLU A 664 47.19 26.17 45.28
C GLU A 664 47.42 26.35 43.77
N ASN A 665 48.51 27.00 43.37
CA ASN A 665 48.82 27.24 41.95
C ASN A 665 49.44 26.00 41.28
N ASP A 666 48.76 24.85 41.39
CA ASP A 666 49.11 23.57 40.77
C ASP A 666 48.05 23.11 39.76
N GLU A 667 48.41 22.17 38.89
CA GLU A 667 47.53 21.66 37.83
C GLU A 667 46.19 21.10 38.36
N THR A 668 46.21 20.36 39.48
CA THR A 668 45.01 19.71 40.03
C THR A 668 44.04 20.74 40.58
N SER A 669 44.55 21.70 41.35
CA SER A 669 43.75 22.80 41.90
C SER A 669 43.18 23.71 40.81
N ILE A 670 43.96 23.99 39.76
CA ILE A 670 43.52 24.81 38.62
C ILE A 670 42.44 24.10 37.81
N LEU A 671 42.59 22.81 37.49
CA LEU A 671 41.56 22.03 36.79
C LEU A 671 40.28 21.89 37.62
N THR A 672 40.42 21.73 38.94
CA THR A 672 39.28 21.68 39.86
C THR A 672 38.52 23.01 39.83
N ALA A 673 39.21 24.14 39.90
CA ALA A 673 38.59 25.46 39.81
C ALA A 673 37.97 25.73 38.44
N LEU A 674 38.62 25.34 37.34
CA LEU A 674 38.09 25.44 35.98
C LEU A 674 36.79 24.65 35.84
N ARG A 675 36.76 23.40 36.35
CA ARG A 675 35.56 22.57 36.38
C ARG A 675 34.45 23.26 37.16
N LEU A 676 34.73 23.72 38.38
CA LEU A 676 33.74 24.39 39.23
C LEU A 676 33.18 25.65 38.54
N ALA A 677 34.02 26.43 37.86
CA ALA A 677 33.62 27.64 37.13
C ALA A 677 32.68 27.36 35.96
N ASN A 678 32.58 26.10 35.54
CA ASN A 678 31.81 25.63 34.40
C ASN A 678 30.65 24.68 34.78
N THR A 679 30.64 24.15 36.01
CA THR A 679 29.67 23.14 36.47
C THR A 679 28.88 23.53 37.72
N ASN A 680 29.31 24.56 38.47
CA ASN A 680 28.60 24.98 39.67
C ASN A 680 27.25 25.65 39.32
N THR A 681 26.18 25.20 39.96
CA THR A 681 24.79 25.57 39.67
C THR A 681 24.36 26.93 40.22
N ASP A 682 25.13 27.53 41.14
CA ASP A 682 24.81 28.85 41.72
C ASP A 682 25.14 30.02 40.77
N SER A 683 25.98 29.77 39.76
CA SER A 683 26.29 30.66 38.65
C SER A 683 25.86 29.95 37.38
N ASN A 684 24.79 30.39 36.72
CA ASN A 684 24.23 29.80 35.48
C ASN A 684 25.32 29.09 34.65
N PRO A 685 25.29 27.74 34.51
CA PRO A 685 26.29 27.04 33.74
C PRO A 685 26.35 27.61 32.32
N VAL A 686 27.55 27.65 31.74
CA VAL A 686 27.79 28.26 30.42
C VAL A 686 26.91 27.63 29.34
N SER A 687 26.65 26.32 29.46
CA SER A 687 25.64 25.59 28.69
C SER A 687 25.23 24.27 29.36
N GLU A 688 24.07 23.73 28.97
CA GLU A 688 23.64 22.37 29.34
C GLU A 688 24.69 21.32 28.93
N ASP A 689 25.35 21.51 27.79
CA ASP A 689 26.35 20.59 27.27
C ASP A 689 27.58 20.54 28.20
N VAL A 690 28.05 21.69 28.71
CA VAL A 690 29.20 21.78 29.63
C VAL A 690 28.87 21.16 31.00
N ALA A 691 27.66 21.41 31.51
CA ALA A 691 27.21 20.87 32.79
C ALA A 691 27.11 19.33 32.79
N SER A 692 26.91 18.72 31.60
CA SER A 692 26.76 17.27 31.44
C SER A 692 28.09 16.50 31.36
N ILE A 693 29.23 17.19 31.34
CA ILE A 693 30.55 16.57 31.25
C ILE A 693 30.90 15.85 32.56
N ASN A 694 31.26 14.57 32.46
CA ASN A 694 31.76 13.76 33.57
C ASN A 694 33.08 14.34 34.14
N GLU A 695 33.27 14.30 35.47
CA GLU A 695 34.51 14.65 36.17
C GLU A 695 35.77 14.07 35.52
N VAL A 696 35.73 12.82 35.07
CA VAL A 696 36.88 12.14 34.43
C VAL A 696 37.32 12.84 33.14
N ALA A 697 36.38 13.45 32.40
CA ALA A 697 36.70 14.13 31.16
C ALA A 697 37.50 15.42 31.39
N TRP A 698 37.30 16.13 32.51
CA TRP A 698 38.06 17.33 32.87
C TRP A 698 39.54 17.04 33.10
N ASN A 699 39.87 15.82 33.55
CA ASN A 699 41.25 15.36 33.71
C ASN A 699 41.96 15.06 32.37
N MET A 700 41.25 15.13 31.24
CA MET A 700 41.83 15.05 29.89
C MET A 700 42.32 16.41 29.38
N LEU A 701 42.24 17.46 30.21
CA LEU A 701 42.87 18.74 29.95
C LEU A 701 44.26 18.79 30.58
N LYS A 702 45.12 19.59 29.99
CA LYS A 702 46.48 19.85 30.45
C LYS A 702 46.59 21.31 30.87
N VAL A 703 47.22 21.54 32.02
CA VAL A 703 47.57 22.89 32.48
C VAL A 703 49.05 23.16 32.22
N ASP A 704 49.36 24.22 31.50
CA ASP A 704 50.73 24.74 31.35
C ASP A 704 50.76 26.28 31.44
N ASP A 705 51.96 26.87 31.40
CA ASP A 705 52.18 28.32 31.56
C ASP A 705 51.44 28.90 32.80
N ILE A 706 51.64 28.23 33.95
CA ILE A 706 51.03 28.63 35.22
C ILE A 706 51.71 29.90 35.71
N SER A 707 50.90 30.93 35.92
CA SER A 707 51.31 32.19 36.55
C SER A 707 50.47 32.43 37.80
N TYR A 708 50.73 33.55 38.48
CA TYR A 708 50.08 33.87 39.74
C TYR A 708 48.58 34.20 39.63
N ASN A 709 47.98 34.35 38.45
CA ASN A 709 46.53 34.63 38.33
C ASN A 709 45.90 34.07 37.05
N ARG A 710 46.64 33.27 36.30
CA ARG A 710 46.16 32.59 35.10
C ARG A 710 47.00 31.37 34.80
N ALA A 711 46.42 30.44 34.05
CA ALA A 711 47.14 29.32 33.45
C ALA A 711 46.57 29.03 32.06
N ARG A 712 47.39 28.40 31.22
CA ARG A 712 46.99 27.96 29.89
C ARG A 712 46.38 26.56 29.98
N ILE A 713 45.18 26.40 29.43
CA ILE A 713 44.43 25.16 29.37
C ILE A 713 44.44 24.66 27.92
N SER A 714 44.84 23.41 27.73
CA SER A 714 44.87 22.76 26.43
C SER A 714 44.33 21.33 26.51
N VAL A 715 43.92 20.75 25.38
CA VAL A 715 43.54 19.34 25.32
C VAL A 715 44.80 18.48 25.46
N ASN A 716 44.77 17.49 26.35
CA ASN A 716 45.90 16.60 26.58
C ASN A 716 46.19 15.76 25.32
N LEU A 717 47.44 15.32 25.16
CA LEU A 717 47.88 14.58 23.98
C LEU A 717 47.87 13.07 24.24
N ASP A 718 47.55 12.28 23.21
CA ASP A 718 47.67 10.83 23.24
C ASP A 718 49.16 10.39 23.19
N ILE A 719 49.40 9.08 23.27
CA ILE A 719 50.74 8.48 23.20
C ILE A 719 51.51 8.80 21.91
N ASN A 720 50.82 9.30 20.87
CA ASN A 720 51.38 9.68 19.58
C ASN A 720 51.49 11.20 19.41
N GLY A 721 51.23 11.98 20.47
CA GLY A 721 51.30 13.44 20.44
C GLY A 721 50.11 14.12 19.75
N LYS A 722 48.98 13.43 19.55
CA LYS A 722 47.76 14.01 18.97
C LYS A 722 46.76 14.41 20.07
N PRO A 723 46.04 15.53 19.94
CA PRO A 723 45.04 15.92 20.93
C PRO A 723 43.97 14.85 21.15
N ILE A 724 43.66 14.53 22.41
CA ILE A 724 42.59 13.61 22.80
C ILE A 724 41.25 14.36 22.71
N THR A 725 40.71 14.47 21.50
CA THR A 725 39.55 15.32 21.19
C THR A 725 38.19 14.75 21.57
N ARG A 726 38.14 13.74 22.46
CA ARG A 726 36.89 13.03 22.79
C ARG A 726 35.84 14.00 23.35
N TRP A 727 36.20 14.74 24.38
CA TRP A 727 35.27 15.64 25.10
C TRP A 727 35.54 17.12 24.85
N PHE A 728 36.80 17.47 24.58
CA PHE A 728 37.23 18.85 24.36
C PHE A 728 37.93 18.99 23.01
N THR A 729 37.70 20.11 22.34
CA THR A 729 38.30 20.47 21.03
C THR A 729 38.69 21.95 21.03
N GLY A 730 39.30 22.44 19.95
CA GLY A 730 39.65 23.85 19.80
C GLY A 730 41.05 24.19 20.29
N GLU A 731 41.38 25.47 20.20
CA GLU A 731 42.69 26.04 20.54
C GLU A 731 42.85 26.21 22.06
N PRO A 732 44.10 26.20 22.57
CA PRO A 732 44.37 26.46 23.98
C PRO A 732 43.86 27.84 24.44
N ILE A 733 43.34 27.88 25.66
CA ILE A 733 42.80 29.10 26.27
C ILE A 733 43.63 29.51 27.50
N TYR A 734 43.47 30.75 27.96
CA TYR A 734 43.97 31.18 29.26
C TYR A 734 42.81 31.28 30.25
N PHE A 735 42.84 30.45 31.29
CA PHE A 735 41.91 30.51 32.43
C PHE A 735 42.46 31.47 33.48
N LYS A 736 41.67 32.48 33.86
CA LYS A 736 42.01 33.46 34.89
C LYS A 736 41.37 33.07 36.22
N PHE A 737 42.14 33.16 37.29
CA PHE A 737 41.69 32.78 38.63
C PHE A 737 42.24 33.72 39.70
N THR A 738 41.58 33.70 40.87
CA THR A 738 42.17 34.31 42.08
C THR A 738 43.07 33.25 42.71
N PRO A 739 44.39 33.48 42.82
CA PRO A 739 45.32 32.48 43.34
C PRO A 739 45.14 32.23 44.83
N GLY A 740 45.79 31.19 45.33
CA GLY A 740 46.11 31.06 46.75
C GLY A 740 47.34 31.90 47.12
N ASN A 741 47.92 31.67 48.30
CA ASN A 741 49.20 32.30 48.65
C ASN A 741 50.30 31.85 47.67
N TYR A 742 51.21 32.76 47.31
CA TYR A 742 52.33 32.47 46.42
C TYR A 742 53.66 32.52 47.19
N GLU A 743 54.31 31.37 47.34
CA GLU A 743 55.64 31.27 47.95
C GLU A 743 56.72 31.74 46.98
N ILE A 744 57.65 32.58 47.46
CA ILE A 744 58.79 33.05 46.68
C ILE A 744 59.92 32.04 46.83
N ASP A 745 60.37 31.48 45.71
CA ASP A 745 61.44 30.48 45.67
C ASP A 745 62.81 31.05 46.11
N ASP A 746 63.68 30.17 46.61
CA ASP A 746 65.11 30.43 46.93
C ASP A 746 65.38 31.60 47.91
N VAL A 747 64.45 31.85 48.84
CA VAL A 747 64.61 32.88 49.87
C VAL A 747 65.59 32.49 50.97
N TYR A 748 66.84 32.98 50.86
CA TYR A 748 67.87 32.79 51.88
C TYR A 748 68.65 34.07 52.21
N LEU A 749 68.59 34.53 53.46
CA LEU A 749 69.33 35.67 54.03
C LEU A 749 69.54 35.42 55.52
N SER A 750 70.77 35.55 56.01
CA SER A 750 71.11 35.19 57.40
C SER A 750 72.25 36.03 57.94
N THR A 751 72.03 36.73 59.05
CA THR A 751 73.12 37.40 59.78
C THR A 751 73.36 36.68 61.11
N SER A 752 74.61 36.65 61.54
CA SER A 752 75.01 36.20 62.87
C SER A 752 76.14 37.09 63.36
N LEU A 753 76.01 37.62 64.57
CA LEU A 753 77.09 38.32 65.25
C LEU A 753 77.35 37.65 66.59
N VAL A 754 78.61 37.30 66.83
CA VAL A 754 79.15 36.87 68.11
C VAL A 754 80.21 37.90 68.48
N ASP A 755 80.03 38.61 69.60
CA ASP A 755 81.01 39.59 70.08
C ASP A 755 82.00 38.90 71.02
N GLU A 756 83.23 38.67 70.55
CA GLU A 756 84.28 37.97 71.32
C GLU A 756 85.25 38.92 72.07
N TYR A 757 85.23 40.24 71.84
CA TYR A 757 86.24 41.16 72.40
C TYR A 757 85.80 42.62 72.43
N SER A 758 85.46 43.16 73.61
CA SER A 758 85.18 44.59 73.77
C SER A 758 86.15 45.26 74.75
N SER A 759 86.89 46.26 74.25
CA SER A 759 88.00 46.94 74.94
C SER A 759 87.63 48.30 75.52
N HIS A 760 86.36 48.69 75.57
CA HIS A 760 85.94 50.01 76.07
C HIS A 760 84.62 49.95 76.85
N SER A 761 84.49 50.85 77.83
CA SER A 761 83.22 51.16 78.52
C SER A 761 82.11 51.44 77.50
N GLU A 762 80.99 50.73 77.58
CA GLU A 762 79.87 50.78 76.61
C GLU A 762 80.32 50.82 75.14
N SER A 763 81.18 49.89 74.72
CA SER A 763 81.48 49.75 73.29
C SER A 763 80.33 49.02 72.59
N LYS A 764 79.58 49.75 71.77
CA LYS A 764 78.74 49.18 70.72
C LYS A 764 79.67 48.50 69.69
N SER A 765 79.75 47.18 69.67
CA SER A 765 80.35 46.47 68.53
C SER A 765 79.41 46.65 67.33
N GLU A 766 79.95 47.15 66.22
CA GLU A 766 79.15 47.60 65.07
C GLU A 766 78.45 46.43 64.35
N SER A 767 77.28 46.76 63.78
CA SER A 767 76.31 45.87 63.17
C SER A 767 76.88 45.01 62.04
N PHE A 768 76.76 43.68 62.13
CA PHE A 768 76.80 42.86 60.92
C PHE A 768 75.46 43.01 60.21
N SER A 769 75.46 43.70 59.07
CA SER A 769 74.27 43.84 58.24
C SER A 769 74.41 43.04 56.95
N GLU A 770 73.58 42.02 56.77
CA GLU A 770 73.37 41.43 55.44
C GLU A 770 72.19 42.11 54.77
N GLU A 771 72.35 42.37 53.48
CA GLU A 771 71.33 42.99 52.65
C GLU A 771 71.18 42.15 51.39
N LYS A 772 69.94 41.76 51.07
CA LYS A 772 69.64 41.03 49.84
C LYS A 772 68.33 41.52 49.26
N THR A 773 68.35 41.63 47.94
CA THR A 773 67.17 41.97 47.15
C THR A 773 66.59 40.69 46.55
N TYR A 774 65.31 40.46 46.82
CA TYR A 774 64.53 39.37 46.27
C TYR A 774 63.67 39.90 45.14
N ILE A 775 63.79 39.30 43.97
CA ILE A 775 63.00 39.67 42.81
C ILE A 775 61.63 39.02 42.95
N LEU A 776 60.59 39.84 42.94
CA LEU A 776 59.20 39.39 42.86
C LEU A 776 58.89 38.96 41.41
N PRO A 777 57.93 38.05 41.22
CA PRO A 777 57.58 37.56 39.89
C PRO A 777 57.03 38.65 38.94
N ASP A 778 56.56 39.79 39.47
CA ASP A 778 56.12 40.94 38.68
C ASP A 778 56.25 42.25 39.48
N SER A 779 55.98 43.39 38.84
CA SER A 779 55.92 44.69 39.51
C SER A 779 54.88 44.71 40.64
N ILE A 780 55.18 45.44 41.71
CA ILE A 780 54.30 45.58 42.88
C ILE A 780 52.92 46.16 42.49
N ASP A 781 52.86 47.07 41.51
CA ASP A 781 51.62 47.66 41.01
C ASP A 781 50.66 46.63 40.38
N LYS A 782 51.20 45.52 39.85
CA LYS A 782 50.39 44.42 39.31
C LYS A 782 50.09 43.39 40.39
N LEU A 783 51.08 43.04 41.21
CA LEU A 783 50.88 42.07 42.29
C LEU A 783 49.88 42.56 43.33
N SER A 784 49.86 43.85 43.65
CA SER A 784 48.90 44.46 44.59
C SER A 784 47.43 44.45 44.12
N LYS A 785 47.17 44.13 42.84
CA LYS A 785 45.80 43.90 42.35
C LYS A 785 45.27 42.51 42.71
N VAL A 786 46.15 41.61 43.11
CA VAL A 786 45.86 40.19 43.37
C VAL A 786 46.20 39.80 44.80
N TYR A 787 47.28 40.33 45.36
CA TYR A 787 47.79 40.02 46.69
C TYR A 787 47.73 41.25 47.60
N THR A 788 47.26 41.07 48.83
CA THR A 788 47.18 42.15 49.82
C THR A 788 48.50 42.37 50.55
N ASN A 789 49.22 41.31 50.92
CA ASN A 789 50.46 41.42 51.71
C ASN A 789 51.59 40.52 51.18
N ILE A 790 52.83 40.83 51.54
CA ILE A 790 53.94 39.86 51.60
C ILE A 790 54.16 39.48 53.07
N LYS A 791 54.07 38.20 53.36
CA LYS A 791 54.38 37.62 54.66
C LYS A 791 55.80 37.08 54.65
N LEU A 792 56.64 37.66 55.50
CA LEU A 792 58.02 37.23 55.71
C LEU A 792 58.11 36.54 57.06
N THR A 793 58.66 35.34 57.07
CA THR A 793 58.81 34.54 58.28
C THR A 793 60.29 34.38 58.58
N PHE A 794 60.69 34.88 59.73
CA PHE A 794 62.06 34.88 60.21
C PHE A 794 62.21 33.94 61.39
N ASN A 795 63.36 33.28 61.43
CA ASN A 795 63.88 32.64 62.62
C ASN A 795 64.79 33.64 63.33
N SER A 796 64.41 34.07 64.54
CA SER A 796 65.27 34.91 65.38
C SER A 796 65.85 34.08 66.52
N TYR A 797 67.15 34.19 66.70
CA TYR A 797 67.93 33.49 67.71
C TYR A 797 68.73 34.50 68.53
N LEU A 798 68.54 34.43 69.85
CA LEU A 798 69.26 35.19 70.85
C LEU A 798 69.75 34.22 71.92
N ALA A 799 71.06 34.24 72.20
CA ALA A 799 71.65 33.34 73.19
C ALA A 799 72.91 33.90 73.87
N TYR A 800 73.29 33.32 75.03
CA TYR A 800 74.49 33.69 75.79
C TYR A 800 75.16 32.49 76.49
N THR A 801 76.45 32.62 76.84
CA THR A 801 77.23 31.66 77.65
C THR A 801 77.37 32.11 79.13
N PRO A 802 77.09 31.28 80.17
CA PRO A 802 76.94 31.82 81.53
C PRO A 802 78.18 31.90 82.41
N ASN A 803 79.31 31.26 82.12
CA ASN A 803 80.59 31.40 82.83
C ASN A 803 81.58 30.33 82.33
N ASP A 804 82.88 30.68 82.37
CA ASP A 804 84.07 29.86 82.13
C ASP A 804 84.50 29.58 80.68
N TYR A 805 85.81 29.71 80.48
CA TYR A 805 86.53 29.85 79.22
C TYR A 805 86.38 28.64 78.29
N ASN A 806 85.58 28.78 77.23
CA ASN A 806 85.83 28.29 75.87
C ASN A 806 84.87 29.00 74.90
N PRO A 807 85.31 29.49 73.73
CA PRO A 807 84.40 29.97 72.69
C PRO A 807 83.45 28.81 72.33
N PRO A 808 82.12 29.07 72.19
CA PRO A 808 81.17 28.03 71.84
C PRO A 808 81.57 27.42 70.49
N LEU A 809 81.80 26.10 70.47
CA LEU A 809 82.14 25.37 69.24
C LEU A 809 80.88 25.01 68.45
N SER A 810 79.71 25.10 69.07
CA SER A 810 78.40 24.88 68.45
C SER A 810 77.27 25.59 69.20
N ASP A 811 76.10 25.73 68.56
CA ASP A 811 74.89 26.30 69.15
C ASP A 811 74.44 25.59 70.46
N ALA A 812 74.91 24.36 70.71
CA ALA A 812 74.59 23.58 71.91
C ALA A 812 75.29 24.06 73.19
N ASP A 813 76.34 24.89 73.06
CA ASP A 813 77.13 25.39 74.19
C ASP A 813 76.50 26.63 74.88
N LEU A 814 75.34 27.09 74.39
CA LEU A 814 74.63 28.28 74.84
C LEU A 814 73.44 27.94 75.76
N LEU A 815 73.27 28.65 76.88
CA LEU A 815 72.45 28.20 78.02
C LEU A 815 71.06 28.88 78.15
N LYS A 816 70.69 29.79 77.23
CA LYS A 816 69.32 30.33 77.14
C LYS A 816 68.97 30.64 75.69
N ASN A 817 68.07 29.83 75.12
CA ASN A 817 67.63 29.93 73.73
C ASN A 817 66.22 30.52 73.68
N GLU A 818 66.10 31.82 73.41
CA GLU A 818 64.82 32.33 72.92
C GLU A 818 64.83 32.23 71.39
N LYS A 819 64.29 31.11 70.90
CA LYS A 819 63.99 30.92 69.48
C LYS A 819 62.56 31.41 69.24
N GLY A 820 62.43 32.51 68.52
CA GLY A 820 61.14 33.04 68.09
C GLY A 820 60.99 32.90 66.58
N ILE A 821 59.89 32.30 66.14
CA ILE A 821 59.44 32.47 64.75
C ILE A 821 58.65 33.78 64.71
N ILE A 822 59.17 34.76 63.97
CA ILE A 822 58.51 36.04 63.77
C ILE A 822 57.92 36.00 62.37
N SER A 823 56.61 36.23 62.24
CA SER A 823 55.98 36.44 60.95
C SER A 823 55.51 37.88 60.83
N VAL A 824 55.92 38.53 59.75
CA VAL A 824 55.61 39.91 59.46
C VAL A 824 54.84 39.95 58.16
N ALA A 825 53.63 40.52 58.19
CA ALA A 825 52.84 40.76 56.99
C ALA A 825 52.93 42.24 56.61
N LEU A 826 53.41 42.51 55.40
CA LEU A 826 53.57 43.85 54.85
C LEU A 826 52.61 44.07 53.71
N LYS A 827 51.81 45.13 53.79
CA LYS A 827 50.88 45.49 52.73
C LYS A 827 51.63 45.83 51.44
N LEU A 828 51.27 45.18 50.34
CA LEU A 828 51.81 45.46 49.02
C LEU A 828 51.25 46.79 48.49
N GLY A 829 52.09 47.64 47.91
CA GLY A 829 51.67 48.90 47.28
C GLY A 829 51.79 50.17 48.13
N ASN A 830 52.28 50.11 49.37
CA ASN A 830 52.70 51.31 50.10
C ASN A 830 54.09 51.75 49.59
N ASN A 831 54.13 52.61 48.58
CA ASN A 831 55.34 53.12 47.90
C ASN A 831 56.24 54.04 48.75
N SER A 832 56.21 53.91 50.07
CA SER A 832 57.06 54.66 50.98
C SER A 832 57.07 53.97 52.31
N THR A 833 58.19 53.37 52.68
CA THR A 833 58.83 53.42 54.01
C THR A 833 59.82 52.27 54.09
N ASN A 834 61.08 52.58 54.42
CA ASN A 834 61.85 51.61 55.21
C ASN A 834 61.00 51.34 56.44
N VAL A 835 60.39 50.17 56.53
CA VAL A 835 59.71 49.79 57.76
C VAL A 835 60.75 49.03 58.55
N GLU A 836 61.26 49.66 59.61
CA GLU A 836 61.98 48.94 60.67
C GLU A 836 60.90 48.20 61.44
N ILE A 837 60.83 46.89 61.22
CA ILE A 837 59.79 46.06 61.83
C ILE A 837 60.49 45.25 62.89
N ASP A 838 59.95 45.31 64.10
CA ASP A 838 60.32 44.50 65.25
C ASP A 838 61.80 44.44 65.61
N LYS A 839 62.07 44.98 66.78
CA LYS A 839 63.34 44.88 67.46
C LYS A 839 63.17 43.85 68.57
N ILE A 840 63.73 42.66 68.38
CA ILE A 840 63.77 41.69 69.48
C ILE A 840 64.99 42.01 70.33
N ASP A 841 64.72 42.64 71.46
CA ASP A 841 65.69 42.98 72.49
C ASP A 841 65.66 41.92 73.60
N ALA A 842 66.79 41.26 73.86
CA ALA A 842 66.98 40.49 75.10
C ALA A 842 67.97 41.24 75.99
N GLU A 843 67.54 41.60 77.20
CA GLU A 843 68.38 42.24 78.22
C GLU A 843 68.78 41.23 79.29
N PHE A 844 70.07 41.24 79.67
CA PHE A 844 70.65 40.26 80.57
C PHE A 844 71.07 40.93 81.89
N PRO A 845 70.72 40.36 83.04
CA PRO A 845 71.05 40.94 84.34
C PRO A 845 72.56 40.91 84.58
N ILE A 846 73.11 42.07 84.92
CA ILE A 846 74.52 42.25 85.28
C ILE A 846 74.70 41.79 86.74
N LYS A 847 75.61 40.85 87.02
CA LYS A 847 76.07 40.57 88.39
C LYS A 847 77.09 41.64 88.78
N ASP A 848 77.01 42.14 90.02
CA ASP A 848 77.68 43.37 90.48
C ASP A 848 79.21 43.45 90.29
N ASP A 849 79.85 42.32 90.00
CA ASP A 849 81.30 42.13 89.94
C ASP A 849 81.83 41.57 88.60
N VAL A 850 81.01 41.48 87.53
CA VAL A 850 81.35 40.74 86.29
C VAL A 850 81.31 41.62 85.03
N THR A 851 82.30 41.43 84.13
CA THR A 851 82.23 41.79 82.70
C THR A 851 81.19 40.94 82.00
N GLY A 852 80.11 41.53 81.48
CA GLY A 852 79.00 40.76 80.93
C GLY A 852 78.32 41.45 79.77
N ILE A 853 77.71 40.64 78.91
CA ILE A 853 76.83 41.16 77.85
C ILE A 853 75.51 41.58 78.49
N THR A 854 75.09 42.80 78.16
CA THR A 854 73.91 43.45 78.71
C THR A 854 72.72 43.34 77.80
N LYS A 855 72.94 43.23 76.47
CA LYS A 855 71.86 43.25 75.49
C LYS A 855 72.22 42.52 74.20
N ALA A 856 71.27 41.80 73.60
CA ALA A 856 71.35 41.26 72.24
C ALA A 856 70.10 41.67 71.46
N ILE A 857 70.27 42.10 70.22
CA ILE A 857 69.22 42.74 69.42
C ILE A 857 69.26 42.22 67.98
N ASN A 858 68.13 41.74 67.48
CA ASN A 858 67.90 41.57 66.04
C ASN A 858 66.91 42.64 65.56
N SER A 859 67.22 43.27 64.43
CA SER A 859 66.33 44.22 63.73
C SER A 859 66.36 43.91 62.24
N PHE A 860 65.24 44.16 61.56
CA PHE A 860 65.16 43.97 60.11
C PHE A 860 64.47 45.17 59.45
N ASP A 861 65.14 45.70 58.43
CA ASP A 861 64.61 46.76 57.58
C ASP A 861 64.12 46.15 56.28
N ILE A 862 62.88 46.47 55.92
CA ILE A 862 62.24 45.95 54.72
C ILE A 862 61.83 47.12 53.86
N SER A 863 62.21 47.06 52.59
CA SER A 863 61.85 48.07 51.60
C SER A 863 61.46 47.41 50.28
N PHE A 864 60.62 48.11 49.53
CA PHE A 864 60.11 47.67 48.25
C PHE A 864 60.67 48.57 47.16
N ASP A 865 61.15 47.98 46.06
CA ASP A 865 61.66 48.70 44.90
C ASP A 865 61.21 48.04 43.60
N GLY A 866 60.27 48.69 42.91
CA GLY A 866 59.73 48.24 41.61
C GLY A 866 59.09 46.85 41.65
N ASN A 867 59.86 45.84 41.24
CA ASN A 867 59.49 44.42 41.26
C ASN A 867 60.35 43.62 42.26
N SER A 868 60.83 44.25 43.32
CA SER A 868 61.73 43.59 44.27
C SER A 868 61.46 44.00 45.72
N VAL A 869 61.83 43.10 46.63
CA VAL A 869 61.81 43.31 48.07
C VAL A 869 63.25 43.29 48.55
N LYS A 870 63.69 44.41 49.10
CA LYS A 870 65.02 44.56 49.66
C LYS A 870 64.94 44.40 51.17
N LEU A 871 65.60 43.34 51.65
CA LEU A 871 65.65 42.97 53.05
C LEU A 871 67.04 43.23 53.59
N LYS A 872 67.12 43.97 54.69
CA LYS A 872 68.36 44.22 55.41
C LYS A 872 68.19 43.76 56.85
N LEU A 873 68.95 42.72 57.22
CA LEU A 873 68.97 42.22 58.58
C LEU A 873 70.15 42.85 59.31
N LYS A 874 69.95 43.25 60.57
CA LYS A 874 71.02 43.73 61.44
C LYS A 874 70.94 43.04 62.79
N SER A 875 72.08 42.53 63.23
CA SER A 875 72.24 41.93 64.55
C SER A 875 73.24 42.74 65.37
N TYR A 876 72.92 42.96 66.63
CA TYR A 876 73.76 43.66 67.59
C TYR A 876 73.92 42.82 68.87
N ALA A 877 75.12 42.83 69.43
CA ALA A 877 75.40 42.32 70.76
C ALA A 877 76.12 43.42 71.56
N TYR A 878 75.80 43.56 72.85
CA TYR A 878 76.30 44.64 73.70
C TYR A 878 77.05 44.08 74.91
N ALA A 879 78.37 44.11 74.88
CA ALA A 879 79.21 43.77 76.03
C ALA A 879 79.52 44.99 76.92
N TYR A 880 79.33 44.87 78.24
CA TYR A 880 79.71 45.87 79.24
C TYR A 880 80.82 45.38 80.18
N ARG A 881 81.77 46.28 80.48
CA ARG A 881 82.87 46.05 81.43
C ARG A 881 82.88 47.10 82.53
N LYS A 882 82.68 46.69 83.79
CA LYS A 882 82.91 47.54 84.97
C LYS A 882 84.40 47.51 85.33
N GLY A 883 85.00 48.67 85.58
CA GLY A 883 86.45 48.89 85.68
C GLY A 883 87.27 47.83 86.42
N GLY A 884 88.35 47.36 85.79
CA GLY A 884 89.33 46.42 86.34
C GLY A 884 90.43 46.09 85.32
N ALA A 885 91.65 45.78 85.79
CA ALA A 885 92.84 45.55 84.96
C ALA A 885 92.65 44.42 83.92
N TRP A 886 93.38 44.49 82.79
CA TRP A 886 93.38 43.49 81.72
C TRP A 886 93.78 42.11 82.25
N GLY A 887 92.86 41.14 82.21
CA GLY A 887 93.18 39.71 82.37
C GLY A 887 92.59 38.93 83.56
N ALA A 888 91.66 39.49 84.36
CA ALA A 888 91.27 38.85 85.64
C ALA A 888 89.76 38.53 85.86
N LEU A 889 88.88 38.60 84.84
CA LEU A 889 87.45 38.29 84.99
C LEU A 889 86.92 37.30 83.93
N PRO A 890 85.86 36.51 84.24
CA PRO A 890 85.23 35.58 83.28
C PRO A 890 84.68 36.32 82.06
N ARG A 891 84.81 35.69 80.88
CA ARG A 891 84.27 36.18 79.60
C ARG A 891 82.86 35.61 79.38
N VAL A 892 81.97 36.40 78.80
CA VAL A 892 80.58 36.03 78.45
C VAL A 892 80.39 36.38 76.98
N ASP A 893 79.94 35.42 76.17
CA ASP A 893 79.64 35.62 74.75
C ASP A 893 78.12 35.71 74.56
N ALA A 894 77.68 36.48 73.57
CA ALA A 894 76.30 36.53 73.16
C ALA A 894 76.21 36.54 71.65
N GLN A 895 75.19 35.83 71.19
CA GLN A 895 74.92 35.62 69.81
C GLN A 895 73.57 36.22 69.49
N ALA A 896 73.57 37.09 68.48
CA ALA A 896 72.37 37.55 67.81
C ALA A 896 72.40 37.02 66.38
N LYS A 897 71.41 36.21 66.03
CA LYS A 897 71.27 35.62 64.69
C LYS A 897 69.84 35.75 64.21
N VAL A 898 69.65 36.12 62.94
CA VAL A 898 68.33 36.12 62.30
C VAL A 898 68.45 35.56 60.89
N GLU A 899 67.50 34.70 60.52
CA GLU A 899 67.42 34.01 59.23
C GLU A 899 66.04 34.18 58.64
N LEU A 900 65.93 34.56 57.36
CA LEU A 900 64.67 34.48 56.62
C LEU A 900 64.41 33.01 56.27
N LEU A 901 63.29 32.47 56.75
CA LEU A 901 62.86 31.09 56.47
C LEU A 901 61.93 31.00 55.26
N LYS A 902 61.01 31.96 55.14
CA LYS A 902 59.92 31.90 54.17
C LYS A 902 59.46 33.29 53.76
N ALA A 903 59.14 33.48 52.49
CA ALA A 903 58.46 34.66 51.99
C ALA A 903 57.28 34.25 51.11
N GLU A 904 56.10 34.78 51.39
CA GLU A 904 54.87 34.44 50.66
C GLU A 904 54.07 35.70 50.35
N LEU A 905 53.57 35.84 49.13
CA LEU A 905 52.51 36.80 48.82
C LEU A 905 51.18 36.20 49.25
N THR A 906 50.38 36.95 50.02
CA THR A 906 49.10 36.48 50.56
C THR A 906 47.96 37.32 49.97
N VAL A 907 46.91 36.64 49.50
CA VAL A 907 45.73 37.26 48.87
C VAL A 907 44.96 38.14 49.84
#